data_AF-A0A9W9XSR8-F1
#
_entry.id   AF-A0A9W9XSR8-F1
#
_cell.length_a   1.000
_cell.length_b   1.000
_cell.length_c   1.000
_cell.angle_alpha   90.00
_cell.angle_beta   90.00
_cell.angle_gamma   90.00
#
_symmetry.space_group_name_H-M   'P 1'
#
loop_
_entity.id
_entity.type
_entity.pdbx_description
1 polymer ?
#
loop_
_entity_poly.entity_id
_entity_poly.type
_entity_poly.pdbx_seq_one_letter_code
_entity_poly.pdbx_strand_id
1 'polypeptide(L)'
;MYFGKQIQRRQLDLPEYAASFVNYKALKKLIKQLSATPTIPAQRTAEEIARANADPQGALRANKEVFFFRLEREIEKVNAFYLQKESEFSLRLRTLVDKKRVTQSRAISNSKAPSNFAAMFEGFQQFDGDLNKLQQFVEINETAMSKILKKWDKTSKSRMKELYLHRAVEVQPCFNREVLRDLADRATTARLELEAWAEGENIQYDASRPLERTAPLGSEEDEMDNQILQSASTGNLQTLREWIGRLQQLPDARERATRTFLTAINGFSDEVLALLLESQLVDIHAEDDINERNCLHEAAISGRSFVFHAGLKAGVDFARADVYGRIPLHYACMHGRVDMVRHLLAAGPHTVDIMDHDNFTPLIHSIVKGQLACAEQVLCSNARVDPEPESPPLKGMDHRPLKGPDHIPLNLACQYGSLPIAKMLLERNAKLLPDAEGLYPQHMVARASQSPELLLLLKEHGADLDQKDKLYQWTPLFHAASEGCVPCLRTLLECGVDSHVVDEKGLSSMYYAAWEGHLECMLLLWAQPSGRKAAMGPLDILNGVRMQEPGPMGDPMSMDTSLSEMEMADGIPDLELPPPIIPLRRYGHNFLDKKVFVQLLFDQGNVGSIAFDQAGRHPAARMTISSKLSDLIPRTVMLPIQEETRTISFHVDNLDTFAVDFEIFPTFGSKVIAKSVALPDIFRAESSSTGSGCLPLFDPRLRSIGQLRFNFQVIKPYHGDPLEITHFATYWKATSALDSEHNGLVTGSSLSGDYVQLFVQLTRDRVAVLYPQFMINHHGIDIPVSHLTYAQFQAIGADRGANNTQILQFLEEEATNDMPQTHRLLAASFLSLRDVLRRLPIELNVNISLLYPSAAEEKKLDMTSLADVNTFADVILTDVFDHARVAREKNPEFMRSVVFTSYNPNICSALNWKQPNYPVLLCNDLGQIRDLAGNVDSMPHVNSSGRASMSIKESARIAQSNNFMGLICRSSLLNVVPALVETIKELGLVLVADTSDESGQSDRFEELPATNTLGVAEWAYRMPEGVNGVMRANGILRFNDMIDM
;
A
#
# COMPACT_ATOMS: atom_id res chain seq x y z
N MET A 1 -17.79 7.97 -4.64
CA MET A 1 -18.14 6.79 -5.47
C MET A 1 -17.19 5.58 -5.29
N TYR A 2 -16.12 5.68 -4.49
CA TYR A 2 -15.03 4.70 -4.37
C TYR A 2 -15.37 3.29 -3.85
N PHE A 3 -16.24 3.15 -2.84
CA PHE A 3 -16.41 1.87 -2.15
C PHE A 3 -16.94 0.71 -3.01
N GLY A 4 -17.79 1.01 -4.00
CA GLY A 4 -18.30 -0.03 -4.90
C GLY A 4 -17.19 -0.61 -5.78
N LYS A 5 -16.30 0.26 -6.28
CA LYS A 5 -15.12 -0.13 -7.08
C LYS A 5 -14.08 -0.86 -6.19
N GLN A 6 -13.92 -0.46 -4.92
CA GLN A 6 -13.03 -1.13 -3.96
C GLN A 6 -13.49 -2.55 -3.59
N ILE A 7 -14.79 -2.76 -3.34
CA ILE A 7 -15.33 -4.11 -3.09
C ILE A 7 -15.15 -4.97 -4.34
N GLN A 8 -15.42 -4.42 -5.54
CA GLN A 8 -15.17 -5.13 -6.78
C GLN A 8 -13.71 -5.52 -6.94
N ARG A 9 -12.78 -4.58 -6.74
CA ARG A 9 -11.34 -4.87 -6.77
C ARG A 9 -10.97 -6.04 -5.84
N ARG A 10 -11.40 -6.00 -4.58
CA ARG A 10 -11.14 -7.10 -3.63
C ARG A 10 -11.82 -8.42 -4.01
N GLN A 11 -12.97 -8.40 -4.69
CA GLN A 11 -13.62 -9.62 -5.20
C GLN A 11 -12.84 -10.24 -6.36
N LEU A 12 -12.13 -9.42 -7.14
CA LEU A 12 -11.32 -9.88 -8.28
C LEU A 12 -10.03 -10.57 -7.83
N ASP A 13 -9.55 -10.28 -6.62
CA ASP A 13 -8.44 -11.00 -5.99
C ASP A 13 -8.78 -12.49 -5.74
N LEU A 14 -10.06 -12.88 -5.74
CA LEU A 14 -10.56 -14.24 -5.50
C LEU A 14 -11.47 -14.72 -6.64
N PRO A 15 -10.92 -14.97 -7.84
CA PRO A 15 -11.71 -15.31 -9.02
C PRO A 15 -12.50 -16.62 -8.85
N GLU A 16 -11.95 -17.60 -8.14
CA GLU A 16 -12.59 -18.88 -7.82
C GLU A 16 -13.91 -18.74 -7.03
N TYR A 17 -14.08 -17.66 -6.26
CA TYR A 17 -15.27 -17.42 -5.44
C TYR A 17 -16.20 -16.36 -6.04
N ALA A 18 -15.90 -15.86 -7.24
CA ALA A 18 -16.61 -14.76 -7.90
C ALA A 18 -18.14 -14.93 -7.89
N ALA A 19 -18.63 -16.13 -8.20
CA ALA A 19 -20.07 -16.45 -8.26
C ALA A 19 -20.77 -16.49 -6.88
N SER A 20 -20.00 -16.75 -5.83
CA SER A 20 -20.51 -16.93 -4.45
C SER A 20 -20.57 -15.63 -3.66
N PHE A 21 -19.89 -14.56 -4.12
CA PHE A 21 -19.96 -13.25 -3.48
C PHE A 21 -21.34 -12.61 -3.56
N VAL A 22 -21.62 -11.72 -2.61
CA VAL A 22 -22.83 -10.87 -2.62
C VAL A 22 -22.87 -10.01 -3.87
N ASN A 23 -23.99 -10.05 -4.62
CA ASN A 23 -24.17 -9.20 -5.79
C ASN A 23 -24.53 -7.75 -5.40
N TYR A 24 -23.51 -7.01 -4.92
CA TYR A 24 -23.65 -5.64 -4.45
C TYR A 24 -24.19 -4.69 -5.53
N LYS A 25 -23.85 -4.92 -6.81
CA LYS A 25 -24.34 -4.10 -7.95
C LYS A 25 -25.84 -4.32 -8.17
N ALA A 26 -26.32 -5.55 -8.15
CA ALA A 26 -27.75 -5.86 -8.27
C ALA A 26 -28.54 -5.28 -7.10
N LEU A 27 -28.07 -5.46 -5.86
CA LEU A 27 -28.72 -4.87 -4.68
C LEU A 27 -28.74 -3.34 -4.75
N LYS A 28 -27.64 -2.71 -5.16
CA LYS A 28 -27.60 -1.25 -5.37
C LYS A 28 -28.59 -0.78 -6.44
N LYS A 29 -28.77 -1.55 -7.52
CA LYS A 29 -29.75 -1.26 -8.58
C LYS A 29 -31.18 -1.43 -8.06
N LEU A 30 -31.43 -2.47 -7.27
CA LEU A 30 -32.71 -2.73 -6.61
C LEU A 30 -33.08 -1.57 -5.67
N ILE A 31 -32.15 -1.10 -4.81
CA ILE A 31 -32.40 0.07 -3.95
C ILE A 31 -32.79 1.29 -4.78
N LYS A 32 -32.10 1.55 -5.90
CA LYS A 32 -32.45 2.66 -6.81
C LYS A 32 -33.84 2.50 -7.41
N GLN A 33 -34.21 1.30 -7.85
CA GLN A 33 -35.53 1.01 -8.41
C GLN A 33 -36.64 1.19 -7.37
N LEU A 34 -36.45 0.64 -6.17
CA LEU A 34 -37.39 0.76 -5.05
C LEU A 34 -37.52 2.22 -4.57
N SER A 35 -36.46 3.03 -4.69
CA SER A 35 -36.52 4.48 -4.41
C SER A 35 -37.13 5.31 -5.54
N ALA A 36 -37.19 4.79 -6.77
CA ALA A 36 -37.67 5.50 -7.96
C ALA A 36 -39.15 5.23 -8.29
N THR A 37 -39.86 4.45 -7.45
CA THR A 37 -41.25 4.07 -7.73
C THR A 37 -42.21 5.05 -7.03
N PRO A 38 -42.97 5.84 -7.81
CA PRO A 38 -44.42 5.68 -7.80
C PRO A 38 -44.90 5.44 -9.23
N THR A 39 -44.88 4.21 -9.71
CA THR A 39 -45.42 3.88 -11.03
C THR A 39 -46.92 3.66 -10.94
N ILE A 40 -47.71 4.67 -11.29
CA ILE A 40 -49.11 4.49 -11.69
C ILE A 40 -49.10 4.03 -13.17
N PRO A 41 -49.60 2.84 -13.52
CA PRO A 41 -49.75 2.44 -14.91
C PRO A 41 -50.97 3.16 -15.51
N ALA A 42 -50.76 3.88 -16.60
CA ALA A 42 -51.82 4.50 -17.38
C ALA A 42 -52.59 3.42 -18.16
N GLN A 43 -53.65 2.86 -17.58
CA GLN A 43 -54.83 2.28 -18.26
C GLN A 43 -55.70 1.49 -17.26
N ARG A 44 -56.42 2.18 -16.36
CA ARG A 44 -57.56 1.61 -15.63
C ARG A 44 -58.69 2.62 -15.57
N THR A 45 -59.90 2.16 -15.86
CA THR A 45 -61.14 2.95 -15.94
C THR A 45 -61.51 3.53 -14.57
N ALA A 46 -62.27 4.62 -14.59
CA ALA A 46 -62.58 5.48 -13.45
C ALA A 46 -63.22 4.80 -12.22
N GLU A 47 -63.67 3.54 -12.34
CA GLU A 47 -64.27 2.78 -11.25
C GLU A 47 -63.25 2.00 -10.39
N GLU A 48 -62.01 1.79 -10.84
CA GLU A 48 -60.96 1.18 -10.01
C GLU A 48 -60.17 2.19 -9.17
N ILE A 49 -60.31 3.50 -9.45
CA ILE A 49 -59.64 4.60 -8.73
C ILE A 49 -60.13 4.69 -7.28
N ALA A 50 -61.36 4.27 -6.98
CA ALA A 50 -61.89 4.27 -5.61
C ALA A 50 -61.30 3.16 -4.71
N ARG A 51 -60.57 2.18 -5.26
CA ARG A 51 -59.89 1.11 -4.49
C ARG A 51 -58.37 1.26 -4.44
N ALA A 52 -57.81 2.29 -5.06
CA ALA A 52 -56.37 2.51 -5.13
C ALA A 52 -55.92 3.73 -4.31
N ASN A 53 -56.42 3.89 -3.08
CA ASN A 53 -55.62 4.54 -2.04
C ASN A 53 -54.52 3.55 -1.65
N ALA A 54 -53.48 3.44 -2.48
CA ALA A 54 -52.29 2.67 -2.15
C ALA A 54 -51.62 3.37 -0.97
N ASP A 55 -51.82 2.79 0.21
CA ASP A 55 -51.21 3.21 1.47
C ASP A 55 -49.69 3.43 1.25
N PRO A 56 -49.18 4.68 1.31
CA PRO A 56 -47.76 4.95 1.11
C PRO A 56 -46.90 4.21 2.16
N GLN A 57 -47.46 3.91 3.33
CA GLN A 57 -46.80 3.04 4.31
C GLN A 57 -46.79 1.57 3.86
N GLY A 58 -47.86 1.08 3.23
CA GLY A 58 -47.93 -0.25 2.65
C GLY A 58 -46.93 -0.47 1.50
N ALA A 59 -46.76 0.52 0.61
CA ALA A 59 -45.77 0.48 -0.46
C ALA A 59 -44.33 0.49 0.07
N LEU A 60 -44.05 1.29 1.11
CA LEU A 60 -42.74 1.29 1.79
C LEU A 60 -42.46 -0.03 2.51
N ARG A 61 -43.47 -0.64 3.14
CA ARG A 61 -43.37 -1.97 3.75
C ARG A 61 -43.11 -3.05 2.70
N ALA A 62 -43.81 -3.04 1.57
CA ALA A 62 -43.59 -3.96 0.47
C ALA A 62 -42.18 -3.79 -0.15
N ASN A 63 -41.73 -2.56 -0.36
CA ASN A 63 -40.38 -2.28 -0.86
C ASN A 63 -39.30 -2.75 0.12
N LYS A 64 -39.54 -2.59 1.43
CA LYS A 64 -38.69 -3.11 2.49
C LYS A 64 -38.62 -4.64 2.43
N GLU A 65 -39.75 -5.33 2.36
CA GLU A 65 -39.82 -6.79 2.26
C GLU A 65 -39.10 -7.31 1.01
N VAL A 66 -39.27 -6.68 -0.16
CA VAL A 66 -38.60 -7.08 -1.40
C VAL A 66 -37.08 -6.94 -1.29
N PHE A 67 -36.58 -5.84 -0.70
CA PHE A 67 -35.15 -5.66 -0.50
C PHE A 67 -34.57 -6.70 0.47
N PHE A 68 -35.18 -6.89 1.64
CA PHE A 68 -34.69 -7.82 2.66
C PHE A 68 -34.81 -9.28 2.21
N PHE A 69 -35.87 -9.65 1.50
CA PHE A 69 -35.98 -10.98 0.88
C PHE A 69 -34.83 -11.25 -0.10
N ARG A 70 -34.50 -10.27 -0.95
CA ARG A 70 -33.36 -10.40 -1.88
C ARG A 70 -32.03 -10.45 -1.13
N LEU A 71 -31.88 -9.67 -0.07
CA LEU A 71 -30.69 -9.66 0.78
C LEU A 71 -30.49 -11.02 1.47
N GLU A 72 -31.56 -11.60 2.03
CA GLU A 72 -31.56 -12.92 2.65
C GLU A 72 -31.14 -14.02 1.67
N ARG A 73 -31.62 -13.97 0.42
CA ARG A 73 -31.19 -14.91 -0.63
C ARG A 73 -29.69 -14.80 -0.95
N GLU A 74 -29.14 -13.59 -0.91
CA GLU A 74 -27.69 -13.40 -1.08
C GLU A 74 -26.92 -13.88 0.16
N ILE A 75 -27.45 -13.71 1.38
CA ILE A 75 -26.86 -14.26 2.63
C ILE A 75 -26.86 -15.79 2.59
N GLU A 76 -27.99 -16.42 2.22
CA GLU A 76 -28.12 -17.88 2.10
C GLU A 76 -27.11 -18.45 1.10
N LYS A 77 -26.92 -17.79 -0.05
CA LYS A 77 -25.92 -18.17 -1.06
C LYS A 77 -24.50 -18.15 -0.47
N VAL A 78 -24.13 -17.08 0.23
CA VAL A 78 -22.80 -16.93 0.87
C VAL A 78 -22.59 -18.02 1.93
N ASN A 79 -23.60 -18.28 2.76
CA ASN A 79 -23.55 -19.32 3.80
C ASN A 79 -23.44 -20.73 3.23
N ALA A 80 -24.21 -21.06 2.19
CA ALA A 80 -24.18 -22.37 1.58
C ALA A 80 -22.77 -22.70 1.04
N PHE A 81 -22.15 -21.73 0.37
CA PHE A 81 -20.77 -21.85 -0.09
C PHE A 81 -19.77 -21.99 1.06
N TYR A 82 -19.90 -21.14 2.09
CA TYR A 82 -19.02 -21.18 3.27
C TYR A 82 -19.08 -22.54 3.99
N LEU A 83 -20.28 -23.06 4.27
CA LEU A 83 -20.46 -24.34 4.97
C LEU A 83 -19.90 -25.52 4.16
N GLN A 84 -20.05 -25.47 2.83
CA GLN A 84 -19.44 -26.46 1.96
C GLN A 84 -17.91 -26.43 2.09
N LYS A 85 -17.29 -25.26 1.98
CA LYS A 85 -15.83 -25.10 2.11
C LYS A 85 -15.30 -25.41 3.50
N GLU A 86 -16.01 -25.03 4.55
CA GLU A 86 -15.69 -25.40 5.93
C GLU A 86 -15.61 -26.93 6.10
N SER A 87 -16.59 -27.66 5.54
CA SER A 87 -16.63 -29.13 5.64
C SER A 87 -15.48 -29.80 4.87
N GLU A 88 -15.17 -29.30 3.67
CA GLU A 88 -14.05 -29.74 2.83
C GLU A 88 -12.72 -29.53 3.54
N PHE A 89 -12.50 -28.33 4.10
CA PHE A 89 -11.27 -27.98 4.80
C PHE A 89 -11.14 -28.75 6.12
N SER A 90 -12.22 -28.94 6.86
CA SER A 90 -12.22 -29.74 8.08
C SER A 90 -11.84 -31.20 7.83
N LEU A 91 -12.34 -31.79 6.74
CA LEU A 91 -11.99 -33.15 6.33
C LEU A 91 -10.51 -33.23 5.93
N ARG A 92 -10.04 -32.30 5.10
CA ARG A 92 -8.65 -32.26 4.63
C ARG A 92 -7.66 -32.10 5.78
N LEU A 93 -7.92 -31.19 6.71
CA LEU A 93 -7.08 -31.00 7.89
C LEU A 93 -7.04 -32.25 8.77
N ARG A 94 -8.19 -32.93 8.94
CA ARG A 94 -8.23 -34.21 9.68
C ARG A 94 -7.33 -35.25 9.02
N THR A 95 -7.43 -35.43 7.71
CA THR A 95 -6.59 -36.35 6.94
C THR A 95 -5.10 -36.03 7.09
N LEU A 96 -4.71 -34.75 6.98
CA LEU A 96 -3.31 -34.33 7.15
C LEU A 96 -2.78 -34.60 8.57
N VAL A 97 -3.57 -34.28 9.60
CA VAL A 97 -3.19 -34.49 11.00
C VAL A 97 -3.10 -35.98 11.33
N ASP A 98 -4.04 -36.79 10.87
CA ASP A 98 -4.05 -38.24 11.11
C ASP A 98 -2.83 -38.89 10.45
N LYS A 99 -2.49 -38.48 9.23
CA LYS A 99 -1.30 -38.99 8.53
C LYS A 99 0.00 -38.54 9.16
N LYS A 100 0.08 -37.30 9.63
CA LYS A 100 1.22 -36.86 10.43
C LYS A 100 1.38 -37.75 11.66
N ARG A 101 0.29 -38.03 12.40
CA ARG A 101 0.31 -38.87 13.59
C ARG A 101 0.80 -40.29 13.28
N VAL A 102 0.27 -40.91 12.23
CA VAL A 102 0.68 -42.24 11.76
C VAL A 102 2.15 -42.25 11.32
N THR A 103 2.61 -41.21 10.64
CA THR A 103 4.00 -41.09 10.19
C THR A 103 4.97 -40.90 11.36
N GLN A 104 4.60 -40.06 12.33
CA GLN A 104 5.38 -39.85 13.55
C GLN A 104 5.44 -41.11 14.43
N SER A 105 4.34 -41.87 14.54
CA SER A 105 4.31 -43.12 15.31
C SER A 105 5.14 -44.23 14.67
N ARG A 106 5.27 -44.24 13.33
CA ARG A 106 6.03 -45.24 12.56
C ARG A 106 7.55 -45.00 12.49
N ALA A 107 8.02 -43.80 12.83
CA ALA A 107 9.37 -43.35 12.52
C ALA A 107 10.24 -43.03 13.76
N ILE A 108 9.93 -43.66 14.90
CA ILE A 108 10.50 -43.34 16.23
C ILE A 108 12.03 -43.53 16.32
N SER A 109 12.72 -44.10 15.31
CA SER A 109 14.14 -44.48 15.41
C SER A 109 15.17 -43.74 14.55
N ASN A 110 14.81 -42.86 13.60
CA ASN A 110 15.82 -42.26 12.69
C ASN A 110 15.68 -40.74 12.48
N SER A 111 16.80 -40.02 12.64
CA SER A 111 16.91 -38.55 12.59
C SER A 111 16.91 -37.94 11.17
N LYS A 112 16.41 -38.65 10.16
CA LYS A 112 16.31 -38.14 8.79
C LYS A 112 14.84 -38.02 8.43
N ALA A 113 14.41 -36.80 8.10
CA ALA A 113 13.06 -36.52 7.62
C ALA A 113 12.68 -37.53 6.51
N PRO A 114 11.61 -38.32 6.68
CA PRO A 114 11.21 -39.28 5.67
C PRO A 114 10.76 -38.56 4.40
N SER A 115 10.82 -39.25 3.27
CA SER A 115 10.42 -38.75 1.94
C SER A 115 9.00 -38.14 1.94
N ASN A 116 8.10 -38.60 2.80
CA ASN A 116 6.74 -38.07 2.97
C ASN A 116 6.67 -36.68 3.63
N PHE A 117 7.76 -36.22 4.26
CA PHE A 117 7.80 -34.91 4.93
C PHE A 117 7.52 -33.77 3.95
N ALA A 118 8.11 -33.80 2.76
CA ALA A 118 7.93 -32.75 1.76
C ALA A 118 6.46 -32.66 1.31
N ALA A 119 5.83 -33.80 1.03
CA ALA A 119 4.43 -33.87 0.61
C ALA A 119 3.46 -33.41 1.73
N MET A 120 3.70 -33.82 2.98
CA MET A 120 2.88 -33.36 4.12
C MET A 120 3.06 -31.86 4.37
N PHE A 121 4.29 -31.36 4.30
CA PHE A 121 4.60 -29.96 4.50
C PHE A 121 3.97 -29.08 3.41
N GLU A 122 4.05 -29.50 2.14
CA GLU A 122 3.34 -28.89 1.01
C GLU A 122 1.83 -28.89 1.27
N GLY A 123 1.26 -30.00 1.72
CA GLY A 123 -0.16 -30.12 2.05
C GLY A 123 -0.63 -29.13 3.12
N PHE A 124 0.15 -28.92 4.18
CA PHE A 124 -0.15 -27.89 5.20
C PHE A 124 0.00 -26.46 4.68
N GLN A 125 1.03 -26.17 3.86
CA GLN A 125 1.21 -24.84 3.26
C GLN A 125 0.04 -24.45 2.36
N GLN A 126 -0.43 -25.39 1.53
CA GLN A 126 -1.57 -25.15 0.66
C GLN A 126 -2.86 -24.97 1.46
N PHE A 127 -3.05 -25.75 2.53
CA PHE A 127 -4.18 -25.59 3.44
C PHE A 127 -4.23 -24.17 4.06
N ASP A 128 -3.08 -23.62 4.47
CA ASP A 128 -2.99 -22.24 4.97
C ASP A 128 -3.39 -21.21 3.88
N GLY A 129 -3.01 -21.46 2.63
CA GLY A 129 -3.41 -20.66 1.47
C GLY A 129 -4.92 -20.66 1.26
N ASP A 130 -5.53 -21.85 1.21
CA ASP A 130 -6.97 -22.04 1.02
C ASP A 130 -7.78 -21.41 2.16
N LEU A 131 -7.30 -21.51 3.40
CA LEU A 131 -7.92 -20.87 4.56
C LEU A 131 -7.88 -19.34 4.47
N ASN A 132 -6.78 -18.76 3.98
CA ASN A 132 -6.67 -17.32 3.72
C ASN A 132 -7.65 -16.85 2.63
N LYS A 133 -7.85 -17.64 1.57
CA LYS A 133 -8.85 -17.32 0.53
C LYS A 133 -10.27 -17.30 1.13
N LEU A 134 -10.64 -18.33 1.90
CA LEU A 134 -11.96 -18.39 2.55
C LEU A 134 -12.16 -17.25 3.55
N GLN A 135 -11.10 -16.81 4.22
CA GLN A 135 -11.15 -15.65 5.10
C GLN A 135 -11.46 -14.35 4.34
N GLN A 136 -10.72 -14.07 3.27
CA GLN A 136 -10.96 -12.89 2.45
C GLN A 136 -12.40 -12.88 1.91
N PHE A 137 -12.94 -14.06 1.56
CA PHE A 137 -14.34 -14.22 1.20
C PHE A 137 -15.29 -13.73 2.31
N VAL A 138 -15.07 -14.12 3.56
CA VAL A 138 -15.87 -13.67 4.72
C VAL A 138 -15.79 -12.15 4.89
N GLU A 139 -14.59 -11.57 4.91
CA GLU A 139 -14.37 -10.13 5.13
C GLU A 139 -15.02 -9.25 4.05
N ILE A 140 -14.88 -9.66 2.78
CA ILE A 140 -15.45 -8.93 1.64
C ILE A 140 -16.97 -8.94 1.73
N ASN A 141 -17.57 -10.09 2.04
CA ASN A 141 -19.02 -10.22 2.19
C ASN A 141 -19.54 -9.46 3.42
N GLU A 142 -18.84 -9.48 4.54
CA GLU A 142 -19.17 -8.68 5.74
C GLU A 142 -19.20 -7.19 5.42
N THR A 143 -18.15 -6.72 4.73
CA THR A 143 -18.04 -5.32 4.29
C THR A 143 -19.16 -4.97 3.31
N ALA A 144 -19.43 -5.83 2.32
CA ALA A 144 -20.50 -5.61 1.34
C ALA A 144 -21.88 -5.52 2.01
N MET A 145 -22.17 -6.40 2.98
CA MET A 145 -23.40 -6.42 3.76
C MET A 145 -23.57 -5.15 4.62
N SER A 146 -22.53 -4.77 5.36
CA SER A 146 -22.55 -3.53 6.17
C SER A 146 -22.76 -2.28 5.31
N LYS A 147 -22.13 -2.20 4.14
CA LYS A 147 -22.23 -1.06 3.23
C LYS A 147 -23.57 -1.00 2.49
N ILE A 148 -24.15 -2.14 2.07
CA ILE A 148 -25.45 -2.15 1.39
C ILE A 148 -26.58 -1.76 2.34
N LEU A 149 -26.52 -2.22 3.60
CA LEU A 149 -27.45 -1.81 4.67
C LEU A 149 -27.30 -0.31 4.98
N LYS A 150 -26.07 0.23 5.09
CA LYS A 150 -25.84 1.67 5.24
C LYS A 150 -26.45 2.48 4.09
N LYS A 151 -26.37 1.95 2.86
CA LYS A 151 -26.97 2.60 1.70
C LYS A 151 -28.49 2.58 1.78
N TRP A 152 -29.10 1.44 2.14
CA TRP A 152 -30.55 1.34 2.34
C TRP A 152 -31.03 2.36 3.37
N ASP A 153 -30.42 2.40 4.56
CA ASP A 153 -30.75 3.35 5.63
C ASP A 153 -30.69 4.81 5.16
N LYS A 154 -29.66 5.18 4.38
CA LYS A 154 -29.55 6.53 3.81
C LYS A 154 -30.66 6.84 2.81
N THR A 155 -31.07 5.87 1.98
CA THR A 155 -32.12 6.06 0.97
C THR A 155 -33.54 6.01 1.53
N SER A 156 -33.77 5.20 2.56
CA SER A 156 -35.10 4.98 3.16
C SER A 156 -35.33 5.81 4.43
N LYS A 157 -34.34 6.63 4.84
CA LYS A 157 -34.31 7.36 6.13
C LYS A 157 -34.57 6.45 7.35
N SER A 158 -34.12 5.20 7.28
CA SER A 158 -34.25 4.22 8.37
C SER A 158 -32.96 4.13 9.19
N ARG A 159 -33.04 3.56 10.40
CA ARG A 159 -31.90 3.27 11.28
C ARG A 159 -31.80 1.76 11.55
N MET A 160 -32.07 0.93 10.54
CA MET A 160 -32.21 -0.53 10.72
C MET A 160 -30.87 -1.27 10.58
N LYS A 161 -29.82 -0.63 10.07
CA LYS A 161 -28.53 -1.27 9.79
C LYS A 161 -27.98 -2.03 10.99
N GLU A 162 -27.82 -1.38 12.14
CA GLU A 162 -27.16 -1.99 13.31
C GLU A 162 -27.98 -3.17 13.85
N LEU A 163 -29.30 -3.00 13.88
CA LEU A 163 -30.23 -4.01 14.39
C LEU A 163 -30.30 -5.23 13.47
N TYR A 164 -30.29 -5.04 12.15
CA TYR A 164 -30.25 -6.15 11.19
C TYR A 164 -28.88 -6.82 11.12
N LEU A 165 -27.78 -6.07 11.24
CA LEU A 165 -26.43 -6.63 11.31
C LEU A 165 -26.32 -7.60 12.49
N HIS A 166 -26.66 -7.15 13.70
CA HIS A 166 -26.53 -7.97 14.91
C HIS A 166 -27.51 -9.17 14.92
N ARG A 167 -28.71 -9.05 14.34
CA ARG A 167 -29.73 -10.11 14.41
C ARG A 167 -29.71 -11.10 13.25
N ALA A 168 -29.31 -10.69 12.06
CA ALA A 168 -29.48 -11.47 10.83
C ALA A 168 -28.17 -11.68 10.05
N VAL A 169 -27.16 -10.82 10.21
CA VAL A 169 -25.87 -10.96 9.52
C VAL A 169 -24.84 -11.60 10.45
N GLU A 170 -24.50 -11.01 11.58
CA GLU A 170 -23.44 -11.47 12.49
C GLU A 170 -23.70 -12.86 13.10
N VAL A 171 -24.97 -13.26 13.20
CA VAL A 171 -25.37 -14.60 13.66
C VAL A 171 -25.14 -15.71 12.63
N GLN A 172 -24.81 -15.36 11.38
CA GLN A 172 -24.66 -16.35 10.32
C GLN A 172 -23.34 -17.12 10.49
N PRO A 173 -23.32 -18.44 10.15
CA PRO A 173 -22.13 -19.27 10.31
C PRO A 173 -20.89 -18.71 9.62
N CYS A 174 -21.03 -18.08 8.45
CA CYS A 174 -19.90 -17.51 7.72
C CYS A 174 -19.16 -16.39 8.46
N PHE A 175 -19.79 -15.72 9.43
CA PHE A 175 -19.14 -14.67 10.24
C PHE A 175 -18.67 -15.18 11.61
N ASN A 176 -18.85 -16.46 11.92
CA ASN A 176 -18.27 -17.06 13.12
C ASN A 176 -16.76 -17.27 12.94
N ARG A 177 -15.97 -16.42 13.59
CA ARG A 177 -14.50 -16.42 13.48
C ARG A 177 -13.84 -17.55 14.29
N GLU A 178 -14.57 -18.23 15.18
CA GLU A 178 -13.98 -19.24 16.06
C GLU A 178 -13.59 -20.52 15.32
N VAL A 179 -14.39 -20.94 14.34
CA VAL A 179 -14.14 -22.16 13.55
C VAL A 179 -12.89 -22.00 12.69
N LEU A 180 -12.78 -20.90 11.95
CA LEU A 180 -11.60 -20.60 11.14
C LEU A 180 -10.34 -20.47 12.01
N ARG A 181 -10.46 -19.89 13.22
CA ARG A 181 -9.37 -19.82 14.19
C ARG A 181 -8.91 -21.21 14.64
N ASP A 182 -9.83 -22.12 14.98
CA ASP A 182 -9.49 -23.50 15.37
C ASP A 182 -8.79 -24.25 14.22
N LEU A 183 -9.31 -24.14 12.99
CA LEU A 183 -8.68 -24.75 11.81
C LEU A 183 -7.27 -24.20 11.58
N ALA A 184 -7.08 -22.88 11.63
CA ALA A 184 -5.78 -22.23 11.49
C ALA A 184 -4.79 -22.66 12.58
N ASP A 185 -5.24 -22.69 13.84
CA ASP A 185 -4.39 -23.03 14.98
C ASP A 185 -3.95 -24.50 14.93
N ARG A 186 -4.85 -25.40 14.54
CA ARG A 186 -4.54 -26.82 14.37
C ARG A 186 -3.58 -27.07 13.21
N ALA A 187 -3.76 -26.40 12.07
CA ALA A 187 -2.84 -26.49 10.94
C ALA A 187 -1.44 -25.95 11.30
N THR A 188 -1.39 -24.76 11.91
CA THR A 188 -0.13 -24.12 12.35
C THR A 188 0.61 -24.99 13.37
N THR A 189 -0.09 -25.51 14.37
CA THR A 189 0.47 -26.41 15.38
C THR A 189 1.01 -27.68 14.72
N ALA A 190 0.23 -28.29 13.82
CA ALA A 190 0.63 -29.50 13.15
C ALA A 190 1.90 -29.29 12.31
N ARG A 191 2.01 -28.16 11.61
CA ARG A 191 3.16 -27.75 10.81
C ARG A 191 4.42 -27.52 11.65
N LEU A 192 4.32 -26.77 12.75
CA LEU A 192 5.45 -26.50 13.65
C LEU A 192 6.01 -27.79 14.27
N GLU A 193 5.14 -28.72 14.66
CA GLU A 193 5.54 -30.04 15.16
C GLU A 193 6.17 -30.92 14.08
N LEU A 194 5.68 -30.81 12.83
CA LEU A 194 6.25 -31.54 11.69
C LEU A 194 7.65 -31.02 11.36
N GLU A 195 7.86 -29.70 11.36
CA GLU A 195 9.17 -29.06 11.18
C GLU A 195 10.15 -29.44 12.30
N ALA A 196 9.71 -29.39 13.56
CA ALA A 196 10.52 -29.83 14.70
C ALA A 196 10.98 -31.29 14.54
N TRP A 197 10.04 -32.16 14.16
CA TRP A 197 10.31 -33.58 13.99
C TRP A 197 11.27 -33.88 12.83
N ALA A 198 11.15 -33.19 11.69
CA ALA A 198 12.07 -33.36 10.56
C ALA A 198 13.53 -33.02 10.89
N GLU A 199 13.73 -32.19 11.91
CA GLU A 199 15.04 -31.75 12.38
C GLU A 199 15.52 -32.55 13.61
N GLY A 200 14.78 -33.60 14.00
CA GLY A 200 15.12 -34.51 15.09
C GLY A 200 14.66 -34.05 16.48
N GLU A 201 13.85 -33.00 16.58
CA GLU A 201 13.30 -32.50 17.84
C GLU A 201 11.87 -33.02 18.05
N ASN A 202 11.59 -33.59 19.22
CA ASN A 202 10.25 -34.06 19.57
C ASN A 202 9.57 -33.04 20.50
N ILE A 203 9.04 -31.96 19.92
CA ILE A 203 8.36 -30.87 20.64
C ILE A 203 6.86 -30.95 20.36
N GLN A 204 6.04 -30.96 21.40
CA GLN A 204 4.58 -30.84 21.33
C GLN A 204 4.17 -29.43 21.79
N TYR A 205 3.42 -28.69 20.97
CA TYR A 205 3.03 -27.30 21.28
C TYR A 205 1.64 -27.18 21.93
N ASP A 206 0.98 -28.30 22.22
CA ASP A 206 -0.32 -28.35 22.89
C ASP A 206 -0.28 -29.28 24.12
N ALA A 207 -0.27 -28.68 25.31
CA ALA A 207 -0.28 -29.40 26.60
C ALA A 207 -1.70 -29.63 27.15
N SER A 208 -2.73 -29.16 26.45
CA SER A 208 -4.09 -28.98 27.00
C SER A 208 -5.07 -30.11 26.70
N ARG A 209 -4.70 -31.10 25.87
CA ARG A 209 -5.56 -32.25 25.57
C ARG A 209 -5.01 -33.54 26.19
N PRO A 210 -5.83 -34.31 26.94
CA PRO A 210 -5.40 -35.56 27.52
C PRO A 210 -4.99 -36.53 26.39
N LEU A 211 -3.91 -37.26 26.61
CA LEU A 211 -3.54 -38.41 25.78
C LEU A 211 -4.78 -39.31 25.60
N GLU A 212 -5.37 -39.33 24.41
CA GLU A 212 -6.05 -40.53 23.97
C GLU A 212 -4.98 -41.61 23.84
N ARG A 213 -5.06 -42.55 24.78
CA ARG A 213 -4.12 -43.63 25.05
C ARG A 213 -3.54 -44.23 23.78
N THR A 214 -2.21 -44.15 23.71
CA THR A 214 -1.29 -45.12 23.12
C THR A 214 -1.97 -46.44 22.70
N ALA A 215 -2.06 -46.66 21.38
CA ALA A 215 -1.95 -48.01 20.87
C ALA A 215 -0.45 -48.38 20.93
N PRO A 216 -0.06 -49.43 21.68
CA PRO A 216 1.29 -49.95 21.61
C PRO A 216 1.45 -50.83 20.37
N LEU A 217 2.70 -51.07 19.99
CA LEU A 217 3.23 -51.99 18.97
C LEU A 217 3.63 -51.28 17.67
N GLY A 218 4.88 -50.81 17.63
CA GLY A 218 5.66 -50.99 16.41
C GLY A 218 5.82 -52.49 16.23
N SER A 219 5.16 -53.05 15.23
CA SER A 219 5.33 -54.46 14.86
C SER A 219 6.71 -54.64 14.23
N GLU A 220 7.28 -55.86 14.25
CA GLU A 220 8.50 -56.22 13.49
C GLU A 220 8.40 -55.84 12.00
N GLU A 221 7.18 -55.56 11.53
CA GLU A 221 6.83 -55.16 10.18
C GLU A 221 7.22 -53.70 9.86
N ASP A 222 7.22 -52.78 10.83
CA ASP A 222 7.62 -51.37 10.62
C ASP A 222 9.15 -51.19 10.57
N GLU A 223 9.89 -52.07 11.24
CA GLU A 223 11.35 -52.13 11.17
C GLU A 223 11.82 -52.62 9.80
N MET A 224 11.06 -53.52 9.18
CA MET A 224 11.29 -54.04 7.83
C MET A 224 11.08 -52.98 6.74
N ASP A 225 10.00 -52.20 6.79
CA ASP A 225 9.74 -51.10 5.83
C ASP A 225 10.84 -50.02 5.91
N ASN A 226 11.31 -49.71 7.11
CA ASN A 226 12.43 -48.79 7.32
C ASN A 226 13.77 -49.36 6.82
N GLN A 227 14.03 -50.66 7.00
CA GLN A 227 15.23 -51.32 6.47
C GLN A 227 15.19 -51.44 4.93
N ILE A 228 14.02 -51.56 4.31
CA ILE A 228 13.84 -51.47 2.85
C ILE A 228 14.16 -50.07 2.36
N LEU A 229 13.61 -49.03 2.99
CA LEU A 229 13.91 -47.63 2.65
C LEU A 229 15.37 -47.28 2.89
N GLN A 230 15.98 -47.79 3.96
CA GLN A 230 17.38 -47.57 4.28
C GLN A 230 18.31 -48.30 3.29
N SER A 231 18.05 -49.57 2.99
CA SER A 231 18.82 -50.32 1.97
C SER A 231 18.69 -49.68 0.58
N ALA A 232 17.49 -49.23 0.21
CA ALA A 232 17.23 -48.41 -0.98
C ALA A 232 18.02 -47.09 -0.97
N SER A 233 18.07 -46.38 0.16
CA SER A 233 18.82 -45.12 0.29
C SER A 233 20.33 -45.30 0.20
N THR A 234 20.85 -46.44 0.67
CA THR A 234 22.28 -46.77 0.60
C THR A 234 22.71 -47.35 -0.75
N GLY A 235 21.76 -47.60 -1.66
CA GLY A 235 22.02 -48.20 -2.98
C GLY A 235 22.48 -49.66 -2.91
N ASN A 236 22.28 -50.35 -1.78
CA ASN A 236 22.73 -51.73 -1.62
C ASN A 236 21.71 -52.71 -2.23
N LEU A 237 21.84 -52.91 -3.55
CA LEU A 237 20.92 -53.71 -4.36
C LEU A 237 20.81 -55.17 -3.90
N GLN A 238 21.85 -55.76 -3.29
CA GLN A 238 21.80 -57.13 -2.79
C GLN A 238 20.89 -57.24 -1.56
N THR A 239 21.11 -56.38 -0.57
CA THR A 239 20.25 -56.35 0.62
C THR A 239 18.81 -56.01 0.25
N LEU A 240 18.59 -55.12 -0.72
CA LEU A 240 17.27 -54.76 -1.19
C LEU A 240 16.53 -55.95 -1.84
N ARG A 241 17.23 -56.80 -2.62
CA ARG A 241 16.63 -58.04 -3.16
C ARG A 241 16.21 -59.02 -2.07
N GLU A 242 17.05 -59.20 -1.04
CA GLU A 242 16.73 -60.06 0.10
C GLU A 242 15.49 -59.55 0.84
N TRP A 243 15.40 -58.24 1.07
CA TRP A 243 14.25 -57.64 1.72
C TRP A 243 12.97 -57.70 0.87
N ILE A 244 13.05 -57.51 -0.45
CA ILE A 244 11.91 -57.71 -1.34
C ILE A 244 11.44 -59.17 -1.33
N GLY A 245 12.37 -60.13 -1.29
CA GLY A 245 12.03 -61.55 -1.15
C GLY A 245 11.30 -61.88 0.16
N ARG A 246 11.65 -61.20 1.26
CA ARG A 246 10.90 -61.28 2.52
C ARG A 246 9.54 -60.59 2.44
N LEU A 247 9.47 -59.45 1.77
CA LEU A 247 8.24 -58.69 1.58
C LEU A 247 7.18 -59.49 0.81
N GLN A 248 7.57 -60.36 -0.13
CA GLN A 248 6.65 -61.28 -0.84
C GLN A 248 5.91 -62.26 0.08
N GLN A 249 6.42 -62.55 1.28
CA GLN A 249 5.79 -63.49 2.21
C GLN A 249 4.75 -62.84 3.14
N LEU A 250 4.62 -61.51 3.10
CA LEU A 250 3.66 -60.78 3.92
C LEU A 250 2.27 -60.69 3.25
N PRO A 251 1.18 -60.69 4.04
CA PRO A 251 -0.18 -60.58 3.51
C PRO A 251 -0.46 -59.25 2.80
N ASP A 252 0.19 -58.16 3.23
CA ASP A 252 0.01 -56.80 2.68
C ASP A 252 1.14 -56.37 1.72
N ALA A 253 1.86 -57.35 1.14
CA ALA A 253 3.04 -57.12 0.31
C ALA A 253 2.81 -56.10 -0.82
N ARG A 254 1.66 -56.18 -1.48
CA ARG A 254 1.31 -55.30 -2.62
C ARG A 254 1.17 -53.83 -2.19
N GLU A 255 0.44 -53.56 -1.12
CA GLU A 255 0.21 -52.20 -0.62
C GLU A 255 1.53 -51.57 -0.14
N ARG A 256 2.34 -52.34 0.61
CA ARG A 256 3.64 -51.87 1.10
C ARG A 256 4.65 -51.63 -0.01
N ALA A 257 4.78 -52.55 -0.97
CA ALA A 257 5.66 -52.37 -2.13
C ALA A 257 5.30 -51.13 -2.93
N THR A 258 4.00 -50.90 -3.13
CA THR A 258 3.46 -49.76 -3.87
C THR A 258 3.75 -48.43 -3.16
N ARG A 259 3.48 -48.34 -1.86
CA ARG A 259 3.81 -47.17 -1.05
C ARG A 259 5.32 -46.88 -1.10
N THR A 260 6.14 -47.90 -0.87
CA THR A 260 7.61 -47.77 -0.93
C THR A 260 8.06 -47.29 -2.31
N PHE A 261 7.48 -47.82 -3.38
CA PHE A 261 7.76 -47.37 -4.74
C PHE A 261 7.39 -45.91 -4.98
N LEU A 262 6.18 -45.45 -4.62
CA LEU A 262 5.78 -44.05 -4.80
C LEU A 262 6.70 -43.09 -4.04
N THR A 263 7.06 -43.44 -2.80
CA THR A 263 7.99 -42.62 -2.00
C THR A 263 9.43 -42.65 -2.53
N ALA A 264 9.81 -43.71 -3.24
CA ALA A 264 11.14 -43.91 -3.80
C ALA A 264 11.43 -43.00 -5.00
N ILE A 265 10.40 -42.61 -5.76
CA ILE A 265 10.53 -41.84 -7.02
C ILE A 265 11.30 -40.54 -6.79
N ASN A 266 11.02 -39.83 -5.69
CA ASN A 266 11.60 -38.52 -5.41
C ASN A 266 13.08 -38.58 -5.00
N GLY A 267 13.56 -39.70 -4.45
CA GLY A 267 14.85 -39.74 -3.74
C GLY A 267 15.86 -40.78 -4.23
N PHE A 268 15.43 -41.90 -4.81
CA PHE A 268 16.32 -43.04 -5.07
C PHE A 268 16.77 -43.16 -6.53
N SER A 269 17.75 -44.04 -6.77
CA SER A 269 18.31 -44.28 -8.11
C SER A 269 17.38 -45.12 -8.99
N ASP A 270 17.53 -44.99 -10.30
CA ASP A 270 16.73 -45.74 -11.28
C ASP A 270 16.90 -47.26 -11.13
N GLU A 271 18.05 -47.73 -10.65
CA GLU A 271 18.33 -49.15 -10.37
C GLU A 271 17.45 -49.71 -9.24
N VAL A 272 17.23 -48.92 -8.17
CA VAL A 272 16.35 -49.29 -7.05
C VAL A 272 14.89 -49.35 -7.52
N LEU A 273 14.48 -48.36 -8.31
CA LEU A 273 13.13 -48.29 -8.88
C LEU A 273 12.85 -49.42 -9.86
N ALA A 274 13.83 -49.79 -10.68
CA ALA A 274 13.76 -50.94 -11.58
C ALA A 274 13.56 -52.25 -10.80
N LEU A 275 14.33 -52.42 -9.72
CA LEU A 275 14.29 -53.62 -8.90
C LEU A 275 12.97 -53.79 -8.14
N LEU A 276 12.35 -52.68 -7.71
CA LEU A 276 10.99 -52.68 -7.16
C LEU A 276 9.94 -53.05 -8.21
N LEU A 277 10.05 -52.53 -9.43
CA LEU A 277 9.12 -52.87 -10.53
C LEU A 277 9.27 -54.32 -10.99
N GLU A 278 10.50 -54.84 -11.06
CA GLU A 278 10.81 -56.24 -11.41
C GLU A 278 10.23 -57.23 -10.40
N SER A 279 9.99 -56.82 -9.15
CA SER A 279 9.40 -57.66 -8.11
C SER A 279 7.96 -58.10 -8.40
N GLN A 280 7.27 -57.44 -9.34
CA GLN A 280 5.84 -57.60 -9.66
C GLN A 280 4.87 -57.37 -8.47
N LEU A 281 5.36 -56.84 -7.35
CA LEU A 281 4.54 -56.49 -6.18
C LEU A 281 3.98 -55.06 -6.26
N VAL A 282 4.61 -54.19 -7.06
CA VAL A 282 4.24 -52.78 -7.19
C VAL A 282 3.03 -52.64 -8.09
N ASP A 283 1.97 -52.02 -7.57
CA ASP A 283 0.87 -51.53 -8.38
C ASP A 283 1.21 -50.16 -8.94
N ILE A 284 1.59 -50.11 -10.22
CA ILE A 284 1.95 -48.87 -10.90
C ILE A 284 0.76 -47.92 -11.12
N HIS A 285 -0.48 -48.42 -10.99
CA HIS A 285 -1.70 -47.62 -11.14
C HIS A 285 -2.18 -46.99 -9.84
N ALA A 286 -1.56 -47.31 -8.71
CA ALA A 286 -1.96 -46.77 -7.42
C ALA A 286 -1.67 -45.27 -7.30
N GLU A 287 -2.49 -44.62 -6.48
CA GLU A 287 -2.37 -43.22 -6.13
C GLU A 287 -1.81 -43.10 -4.70
N ASP A 288 -1.03 -42.06 -4.46
CA ASP A 288 -0.65 -41.64 -3.12
C ASP A 288 -1.89 -41.21 -2.35
N ASP A 289 -2.05 -41.71 -1.13
CA ASP A 289 -3.21 -41.38 -0.31
C ASP A 289 -3.30 -39.88 0.02
N ILE A 290 -2.18 -39.14 0.09
CA ILE A 290 -2.05 -37.75 0.59
C ILE A 290 -2.58 -36.74 -0.42
N ASN A 291 -2.02 -36.75 -1.62
CA ASN A 291 -2.32 -35.81 -2.67
C ASN A 291 -3.10 -36.47 -3.82
N GLU A 292 -3.43 -37.76 -3.75
CA GLU A 292 -4.05 -38.52 -4.86
C GLU A 292 -3.16 -38.55 -6.12
N ARG A 293 -1.83 -38.51 -5.92
CA ARG A 293 -0.82 -38.46 -6.99
C ARG A 293 -0.42 -39.87 -7.44
N ASN A 294 -0.58 -40.17 -8.71
CA ASN A 294 -0.03 -41.40 -9.30
C ASN A 294 1.49 -41.29 -9.59
N CYS A 295 2.11 -42.39 -10.04
CA CYS A 295 3.55 -42.41 -10.36
C CYS A 295 3.97 -41.40 -11.45
N LEU A 296 3.07 -40.99 -12.35
CA LEU A 296 3.37 -40.00 -13.39
C LEU A 296 3.45 -38.58 -12.82
N HIS A 297 2.62 -38.24 -11.81
CA HIS A 297 2.73 -36.96 -11.10
C HIS A 297 4.10 -36.86 -10.42
N GLU A 298 4.47 -37.87 -9.63
CA GLU A 298 5.75 -37.90 -8.90
C GLU A 298 6.94 -37.88 -9.86
N ALA A 299 6.85 -38.60 -10.98
CA ALA A 299 7.90 -38.57 -12.00
C ALA A 299 8.03 -37.19 -12.67
N ALA A 300 6.92 -36.48 -12.90
CA ALA A 300 6.93 -35.13 -13.47
C ALA A 300 7.51 -34.07 -12.50
N ILE A 301 7.23 -34.21 -11.20
CA ILE A 301 7.80 -33.36 -10.13
C ILE A 301 9.31 -33.58 -10.02
N SER A 302 9.71 -34.84 -9.83
CA SER A 302 11.12 -35.22 -9.63
C SER A 302 11.97 -35.17 -10.90
N GLY A 303 11.35 -35.25 -12.09
CA GLY A 303 12.05 -35.32 -13.37
C GLY A 303 12.62 -36.71 -13.69
N ARG A 304 12.03 -37.79 -13.16
CA ARG A 304 12.50 -39.17 -13.36
C ARG A 304 11.97 -39.82 -14.63
N SER A 305 12.75 -39.73 -15.71
CA SER A 305 12.37 -40.30 -17.03
C SER A 305 12.14 -41.80 -17.02
N PHE A 306 12.90 -42.57 -16.22
CA PHE A 306 12.74 -44.03 -16.14
C PHE A 306 11.31 -44.43 -15.69
N VAL A 307 10.87 -43.90 -14.54
CA VAL A 307 9.52 -44.18 -14.00
C VAL A 307 8.44 -43.62 -14.91
N PHE A 308 8.66 -42.43 -15.46
CA PHE A 308 7.74 -41.81 -16.40
C PHE A 308 7.47 -42.69 -17.64
N HIS A 309 8.52 -43.22 -18.27
CA HIS A 309 8.37 -44.13 -19.41
C HIS A 309 7.76 -45.49 -19.02
N ALA A 310 8.10 -46.02 -17.84
CA ALA A 310 7.50 -47.25 -17.32
C ALA A 310 5.99 -47.09 -17.08
N GLY A 311 5.56 -46.00 -16.45
CA GLY A 311 4.15 -45.68 -16.20
C GLY A 311 3.35 -45.47 -17.49
N LEU A 312 3.91 -44.74 -18.47
CA LEU A 312 3.26 -44.57 -19.77
C LEU A 312 3.11 -45.89 -20.53
N LYS A 313 4.14 -46.75 -20.51
CA LYS A 313 4.08 -48.07 -21.16
C LYS A 313 3.05 -49.00 -20.49
N ALA A 314 2.88 -48.88 -19.18
CA ALA A 314 1.88 -49.63 -18.42
C ALA A 314 0.44 -49.09 -18.58
N GLY A 315 0.26 -47.93 -19.22
CA GLY A 315 -1.06 -47.32 -19.42
C GLY A 315 -1.63 -46.67 -18.16
N VAL A 316 -0.78 -46.10 -17.30
CA VAL A 316 -1.23 -45.29 -16.15
C VAL A 316 -1.98 -44.06 -16.67
N ASP A 317 -3.10 -43.73 -16.02
CA ASP A 317 -3.94 -42.61 -16.42
C ASP A 317 -3.21 -41.27 -16.21
N PHE A 318 -2.85 -40.63 -17.32
CA PHE A 318 -2.20 -39.31 -17.34
C PHE A 318 -3.21 -38.15 -17.28
N ALA A 319 -4.51 -38.41 -17.32
CA ALA A 319 -5.58 -37.41 -17.19
C ALA A 319 -6.19 -37.38 -15.78
N ARG A 320 -5.82 -38.32 -14.91
CA ARG A 320 -6.20 -38.34 -13.50
C ARG A 320 -5.66 -37.09 -12.80
N ALA A 321 -6.56 -36.35 -12.16
CA ALA A 321 -6.23 -35.16 -11.39
C ALA A 321 -5.97 -35.50 -9.93
N ASP A 322 -4.99 -34.81 -9.33
CA ASP A 322 -4.68 -34.86 -7.91
C ASP A 322 -5.67 -34.02 -7.06
N VAL A 323 -5.44 -33.91 -5.75
CA VAL A 323 -6.29 -33.13 -4.82
C VAL A 323 -6.43 -31.65 -5.20
N TYR A 324 -5.49 -31.12 -5.99
CA TYR A 324 -5.49 -29.73 -6.48
C TYR A 324 -6.16 -29.59 -7.85
N GLY A 325 -6.69 -30.68 -8.42
CA GLY A 325 -7.17 -30.70 -9.79
C GLY A 325 -6.04 -30.76 -10.82
N ARG A 326 -4.79 -30.99 -10.41
CA ARG A 326 -3.63 -30.97 -11.31
C ARG A 326 -3.33 -32.36 -11.82
N ILE A 327 -3.24 -32.49 -13.14
CA ILE A 327 -2.70 -33.66 -13.84
C ILE A 327 -1.15 -33.61 -13.95
N PRO A 328 -0.46 -34.72 -14.32
CA PRO A 328 1.00 -34.77 -14.48
C PRO A 328 1.57 -33.71 -15.43
N LEU A 329 0.80 -33.33 -16.46
CA LEU A 329 1.20 -32.30 -17.43
C LEU A 329 1.41 -30.92 -16.77
N HIS A 330 0.63 -30.57 -15.75
CA HIS A 330 0.82 -29.31 -15.01
C HIS A 330 2.18 -29.27 -14.32
N TYR A 331 2.57 -30.35 -13.63
CA TYR A 331 3.85 -30.44 -12.93
C TYR A 331 5.02 -30.45 -13.92
N ALA A 332 4.89 -31.16 -15.04
CA ALA A 332 5.90 -31.15 -16.09
C ALA A 332 6.12 -29.73 -16.65
N CYS A 333 5.04 -28.95 -16.83
CA CYS A 333 5.11 -27.55 -17.26
C CYS A 333 5.67 -26.62 -16.18
N MET A 334 5.26 -26.80 -14.92
CA MET A 334 5.70 -25.99 -13.77
C MET A 334 7.21 -26.11 -13.52
N HIS A 335 7.76 -27.31 -13.69
CA HIS A 335 9.18 -27.62 -13.44
C HIS A 335 10.06 -27.61 -14.71
N GLY A 336 9.52 -27.21 -15.87
CA GLY A 336 10.31 -27.09 -17.10
C GLY A 336 10.74 -28.43 -17.73
N ARG A 337 9.99 -29.52 -17.52
CA ARG A 337 10.31 -30.88 -18.00
C ARG A 337 9.87 -31.09 -19.45
N VAL A 338 10.54 -30.43 -20.38
CA VAL A 338 10.15 -30.37 -21.81
C VAL A 338 9.95 -31.76 -22.44
N ASP A 339 10.84 -32.71 -22.19
CA ASP A 339 10.73 -34.07 -22.77
C ASP A 339 9.47 -34.80 -22.28
N MET A 340 9.13 -34.67 -21.00
CA MET A 340 7.92 -35.26 -20.43
C MET A 340 6.65 -34.60 -20.97
N VAL A 341 6.67 -33.27 -21.14
CA VAL A 341 5.58 -32.53 -21.79
C VAL A 341 5.32 -33.07 -23.20
N ARG A 342 6.37 -33.30 -24.01
CA ARG A 342 6.21 -33.87 -25.37
C ARG A 342 5.56 -35.26 -25.35
N HIS A 343 6.00 -36.14 -24.45
CA HIS A 343 5.45 -37.50 -24.37
C HIS A 343 4.01 -37.52 -23.82
N LEU A 344 3.69 -36.69 -22.82
CA LEU A 344 2.32 -36.56 -22.29
C LEU A 344 1.36 -36.02 -23.35
N LEU A 345 1.77 -34.98 -24.09
CA LEU A 345 0.94 -34.40 -25.16
C LEU A 345 0.79 -35.35 -26.35
N ALA A 346 1.82 -36.14 -26.67
CA ALA A 346 1.74 -37.18 -27.71
C ALA A 346 0.79 -38.32 -27.31
N ALA A 347 0.79 -38.72 -26.03
CA ALA A 347 -0.08 -39.78 -25.52
C ALA A 347 -1.53 -39.30 -25.31
N GLY A 348 -1.71 -38.05 -24.88
CA GLY A 348 -3.00 -37.48 -24.50
C GLY A 348 -3.20 -36.03 -24.95
N PRO A 349 -3.40 -35.76 -26.25
CA PRO A 349 -3.58 -34.39 -26.76
C PRO A 349 -4.75 -33.64 -26.11
N HIS A 350 -5.78 -34.36 -25.65
CA HIS A 350 -6.97 -33.79 -25.00
C HIS A 350 -6.69 -33.19 -23.61
N THR A 351 -5.52 -33.44 -23.02
CA THR A 351 -5.17 -32.96 -21.67
C THR A 351 -4.60 -31.54 -21.66
N VAL A 352 -4.29 -30.99 -22.82
CA VAL A 352 -3.56 -29.73 -23.00
C VAL A 352 -4.24 -28.52 -22.33
N ASP A 353 -5.57 -28.55 -22.23
CA ASP A 353 -6.40 -27.45 -21.70
C ASP A 353 -7.14 -27.79 -20.40
N ILE A 354 -6.77 -28.89 -19.72
CA ILE A 354 -7.33 -29.21 -18.41
C ILE A 354 -6.96 -28.09 -17.43
N MET A 355 -7.92 -27.66 -16.61
CA MET A 355 -7.72 -26.62 -15.60
C MET A 355 -7.69 -27.26 -14.22
N ASP A 356 -6.78 -26.77 -13.37
CA ASP A 356 -6.76 -27.12 -11.95
C ASP A 356 -7.82 -26.33 -11.14
N HIS A 357 -7.87 -26.53 -9.82
CA HIS A 357 -8.83 -25.83 -8.95
C HIS A 357 -8.65 -24.30 -8.92
N ASP A 358 -7.46 -23.79 -9.26
CA ASP A 358 -7.17 -22.36 -9.40
C ASP A 358 -7.54 -21.83 -10.81
N ASN A 359 -8.11 -22.68 -11.67
CA ASN A 359 -8.36 -22.43 -13.10
C ASN A 359 -7.09 -22.23 -13.94
N PHE A 360 -5.95 -22.79 -13.53
CA PHE A 360 -4.71 -22.72 -14.30
C PHE A 360 -4.62 -23.90 -15.26
N THR A 361 -4.31 -23.63 -16.53
CA THR A 361 -3.95 -24.66 -17.50
C THR A 361 -2.42 -24.94 -17.44
N PRO A 362 -1.93 -26.02 -18.07
CA PRO A 362 -0.50 -26.27 -18.19
C PRO A 362 0.26 -25.12 -18.87
N LEU A 363 -0.39 -24.43 -19.82
CA LEU A 363 0.15 -23.22 -20.46
C LEU A 363 0.33 -22.08 -19.44
N ILE A 364 -0.67 -21.83 -18.58
CA ILE A 364 -0.60 -20.80 -17.54
C ILE A 364 0.55 -21.08 -16.57
N HIS A 365 0.69 -22.33 -16.10
CA HIS A 365 1.80 -22.71 -15.22
C HIS A 365 3.17 -22.49 -15.89
N SER A 366 3.28 -22.77 -17.20
CA SER A 366 4.51 -22.50 -17.96
C SER A 366 4.85 -21.01 -18.00
N ILE A 367 3.84 -20.14 -18.18
CA ILE A 367 4.01 -18.68 -18.24
C ILE A 367 4.43 -18.13 -16.87
N VAL A 368 3.69 -18.48 -15.82
CA VAL A 368 3.92 -17.98 -14.44
C VAL A 368 5.29 -18.41 -13.92
N LYS A 369 5.79 -19.58 -14.30
CA LYS A 369 7.12 -20.08 -13.91
C LYS A 369 8.23 -19.73 -14.90
N GLY A 370 7.94 -18.96 -15.96
CA GLY A 370 8.93 -18.54 -16.96
C GLY A 370 9.52 -19.68 -17.81
N GLN A 371 8.80 -20.79 -17.97
CA GLN A 371 9.26 -21.99 -18.67
C GLN A 371 8.98 -21.90 -20.17
N LEU A 372 9.81 -21.12 -20.89
CA LEU A 372 9.64 -20.83 -22.32
C LEU A 372 9.49 -22.09 -23.19
N ALA A 373 10.39 -23.07 -23.04
CA ALA A 373 10.39 -24.27 -23.87
C ALA A 373 9.15 -25.15 -23.62
N CYS A 374 8.63 -25.19 -22.39
CA CYS A 374 7.37 -25.87 -22.10
C CYS A 374 6.18 -25.14 -22.72
N ALA A 375 6.12 -23.81 -22.60
CA ALA A 375 5.09 -23.00 -23.22
C ALA A 375 5.07 -23.21 -24.75
N GLU A 376 6.23 -23.26 -25.40
CA GLU A 376 6.36 -23.56 -26.82
C GLU A 376 5.77 -24.93 -27.18
N GLN A 377 6.12 -26.00 -26.45
CA GLN A 377 5.60 -27.35 -26.73
C GLN A 377 4.09 -27.46 -26.54
N VAL A 378 3.56 -26.83 -25.49
CA VAL A 378 2.12 -26.77 -25.20
C VAL A 378 1.40 -26.02 -26.32
N LEU A 379 1.91 -24.87 -26.76
CA LEU A 379 1.36 -24.09 -27.88
C LEU A 379 1.48 -24.79 -29.24
N CYS A 380 2.52 -25.58 -29.47
CA CYS A 380 2.66 -26.42 -30.66
C CYS A 380 1.64 -27.58 -30.68
N SER A 381 1.15 -28.00 -29.52
CA SER A 381 0.11 -29.03 -29.38
C SER A 381 -1.30 -28.45 -29.40
N ASN A 382 -1.47 -27.26 -29.99
CA ASN A 382 -2.75 -26.58 -30.17
C ASN A 382 -3.49 -26.23 -28.87
N ALA A 383 -2.72 -25.91 -27.81
CA ALA A 383 -3.26 -25.37 -26.57
C ALA A 383 -4.09 -24.12 -26.82
N ARG A 384 -5.16 -23.97 -26.04
CA ARG A 384 -6.05 -22.82 -26.13
C ARG A 384 -5.36 -21.55 -25.62
N VAL A 385 -5.32 -20.55 -26.49
CA VAL A 385 -4.64 -19.26 -26.27
C VAL A 385 -5.56 -18.24 -25.59
N ASP A 386 -6.86 -18.32 -25.85
CA ASP A 386 -7.88 -17.42 -25.28
C ASP A 386 -8.81 -18.17 -24.31
N PRO A 387 -9.29 -17.53 -23.24
CA PRO A 387 -10.31 -18.12 -22.38
C PRO A 387 -11.61 -18.43 -23.14
N GLU A 388 -12.40 -19.36 -22.60
CA GLU A 388 -13.67 -19.74 -23.21
C GLU A 388 -14.70 -18.62 -23.04
N PRO A 389 -15.47 -18.23 -24.08
CA PRO A 389 -16.53 -17.24 -23.90
C PRO A 389 -17.58 -17.75 -22.90
N GLU A 390 -18.00 -16.90 -21.96
CA GLU A 390 -19.10 -17.21 -21.03
C GLU A 390 -20.29 -17.77 -21.82
N SER A 391 -20.62 -19.04 -21.63
CA SER A 391 -21.83 -19.61 -22.22
C SER A 391 -23.03 -18.93 -21.54
N PRO A 392 -24.07 -18.50 -22.27
CA PRO A 392 -25.28 -18.00 -21.64
C PRO A 392 -25.86 -19.08 -20.72
N PRO A 393 -26.40 -18.74 -19.54
CA PRO A 393 -26.92 -19.73 -18.62
C PRO A 393 -28.05 -20.50 -19.30
N LEU A 394 -27.82 -21.79 -19.59
CA LEU A 394 -28.88 -22.69 -20.00
C LEU A 394 -29.88 -22.80 -18.84
N LYS A 395 -31.11 -22.33 -19.07
CA LYS A 395 -32.24 -22.56 -18.15
C LYS A 395 -32.46 -24.06 -18.01
N GLY A 396 -32.26 -24.60 -16.80
CA GLY A 396 -32.84 -25.88 -16.39
C GLY A 396 -31.88 -27.06 -16.18
N MET A 397 -30.57 -26.85 -16.04
CA MET A 397 -29.65 -27.92 -15.61
C MET A 397 -29.04 -27.60 -14.25
N ASP A 398 -29.02 -28.59 -13.37
CA ASP A 398 -28.65 -28.49 -11.97
C ASP A 398 -27.28 -27.83 -11.71
N HIS A 399 -27.24 -27.10 -10.60
CA HIS A 399 -26.13 -26.38 -10.00
C HIS A 399 -24.74 -27.06 -10.16
N ARG A 400 -23.99 -26.69 -11.21
CA ARG A 400 -22.52 -26.74 -11.23
C ARG A 400 -22.01 -25.30 -11.07
N PRO A 401 -20.98 -25.04 -10.22
CA PRO A 401 -20.54 -23.69 -9.93
C PRO A 401 -20.13 -22.97 -11.22
N LEU A 402 -20.73 -21.80 -11.43
CA LEU A 402 -20.44 -20.90 -12.54
C LEU A 402 -18.95 -20.50 -12.44
N LYS A 403 -18.20 -20.83 -13.48
CA LYS A 403 -16.75 -20.62 -13.68
C LYS A 403 -16.32 -19.20 -13.25
N GLY A 404 -15.23 -19.07 -12.49
CA GLY A 404 -14.57 -17.78 -12.22
C GLY A 404 -14.04 -17.13 -13.51
N PRO A 405 -13.55 -15.87 -13.48
CA PRO A 405 -12.93 -15.27 -14.66
C PRO A 405 -11.67 -16.07 -15.03
N ASP A 406 -11.67 -16.65 -16.23
CA ASP A 406 -10.54 -17.42 -16.76
C ASP A 406 -9.28 -16.52 -16.88
N HIS A 407 -8.13 -17.04 -16.47
CA HIS A 407 -6.83 -16.38 -16.68
C HIS A 407 -6.54 -16.21 -18.18
N ILE A 408 -6.05 -15.03 -18.57
CA ILE A 408 -5.71 -14.74 -19.97
C ILE A 408 -4.20 -14.94 -20.15
N PRO A 409 -3.74 -15.95 -20.92
CA PRO A 409 -2.32 -16.24 -21.11
C PRO A 409 -1.51 -15.03 -21.56
N LEU A 410 -2.04 -14.24 -22.51
CA LEU A 410 -1.36 -13.05 -23.03
C LEU A 410 -1.16 -11.97 -21.95
N ASN A 411 -2.15 -11.73 -21.09
CA ASN A 411 -2.05 -10.73 -20.02
C ASN A 411 -0.99 -11.15 -19.00
N LEU A 412 -0.94 -12.44 -18.65
CA LEU A 412 0.08 -12.96 -17.74
C LEU A 412 1.48 -12.87 -18.36
N ALA A 413 1.65 -13.23 -19.64
CA ALA A 413 2.92 -13.08 -20.32
C ALA A 413 3.39 -11.61 -20.33
N CYS A 414 2.47 -10.66 -20.51
CA CYS A 414 2.73 -9.23 -20.44
C CYS A 414 3.08 -8.75 -19.03
N GLN A 415 2.37 -9.23 -18.01
CA GLN A 415 2.62 -8.91 -16.60
C GLN A 415 4.01 -9.36 -16.13
N TYR A 416 4.43 -10.57 -16.52
CA TYR A 416 5.76 -11.11 -16.17
C TYR A 416 6.88 -10.68 -17.13
N GLY A 417 6.58 -9.82 -18.13
CA GLY A 417 7.60 -9.32 -19.06
C GLY A 417 8.15 -10.36 -20.05
N SER A 418 7.44 -11.46 -20.30
CA SER A 418 7.93 -12.54 -21.18
C SER A 418 7.68 -12.24 -22.66
N LEU A 419 8.58 -11.46 -23.28
CA LEU A 419 8.52 -11.11 -24.70
C LEU A 419 8.40 -12.34 -25.64
N PRO A 420 9.19 -13.42 -25.48
CA PRO A 420 9.11 -14.56 -26.39
C PRO A 420 7.77 -15.29 -26.31
N ILE A 421 7.19 -15.43 -25.11
CA ILE A 421 5.90 -16.10 -24.96
C ILE A 421 4.77 -15.22 -25.49
N ALA A 422 4.78 -13.92 -25.20
CA ALA A 422 3.80 -12.98 -25.75
C ALA A 422 3.81 -13.01 -27.29
N LYS A 423 5.00 -13.05 -27.91
CA LYS A 423 5.15 -13.20 -29.37
C LYS A 423 4.51 -14.48 -29.89
N MET A 424 4.82 -15.63 -29.28
CA MET A 424 4.24 -16.91 -29.70
C MET A 424 2.71 -16.97 -29.57
N LEU A 425 2.14 -16.30 -28.56
CA LEU A 425 0.69 -16.21 -28.36
C LEU A 425 0.06 -15.32 -29.45
N LEU A 426 0.65 -14.16 -29.71
CA LEU A 426 0.16 -13.21 -30.72
C LEU A 426 0.27 -13.75 -32.15
N GLU A 427 1.35 -14.45 -32.49
CA GLU A 427 1.50 -15.17 -33.78
C GLU A 427 0.42 -16.26 -33.99
N ARG A 428 -0.19 -16.73 -32.89
CA ARG A 428 -1.34 -17.65 -32.90
C ARG A 428 -2.69 -16.94 -32.80
N ASN A 429 -2.73 -15.64 -33.10
CA ASN A 429 -3.92 -14.79 -33.07
C ASN A 429 -4.59 -14.69 -31.68
N ALA A 430 -3.80 -14.64 -30.60
CA ALA A 430 -4.30 -14.30 -29.26
C ALA A 430 -5.11 -13.00 -29.29
N LYS A 431 -6.27 -12.99 -28.63
CA LYS A 431 -7.09 -11.77 -28.53
C LYS A 431 -6.59 -10.86 -27.42
N LEU A 432 -6.70 -9.56 -27.66
CA LEU A 432 -6.40 -8.51 -26.69
C LEU A 432 -7.59 -8.33 -25.73
N LEU A 433 -7.74 -9.26 -24.80
CA LEU A 433 -8.86 -9.30 -23.86
C LEU A 433 -8.51 -8.58 -22.55
N PRO A 434 -9.46 -7.84 -21.96
CA PRO A 434 -9.28 -7.26 -20.64
C PRO A 434 -9.42 -8.36 -19.58
N ASP A 435 -8.63 -8.26 -18.52
CA ASP A 435 -8.73 -9.13 -17.36
C ASP A 435 -9.95 -8.81 -16.49
N ALA A 436 -10.00 -9.43 -15.31
CA ALA A 436 -11.05 -9.24 -14.34
C ALA A 436 -11.08 -7.79 -13.77
N GLU A 437 -9.93 -7.13 -13.62
CA GLU A 437 -9.81 -5.70 -13.28
C GLU A 437 -10.19 -4.77 -14.44
N GLY A 438 -10.35 -5.31 -15.65
CA GLY A 438 -10.66 -4.53 -16.84
C GLY A 438 -9.43 -3.96 -17.53
N LEU A 439 -8.24 -4.46 -17.19
CA LEU A 439 -6.95 -4.08 -17.73
C LEU A 439 -6.62 -4.95 -18.96
N TYR A 440 -6.26 -4.31 -20.06
CA TYR A 440 -5.81 -4.97 -21.29
C TYR A 440 -4.30 -5.26 -21.23
N PRO A 441 -3.75 -6.14 -22.11
CA PRO A 441 -2.31 -6.48 -22.11
C PRO A 441 -1.38 -5.26 -22.02
N GLN A 442 -1.66 -4.20 -22.78
CA GLN A 442 -0.86 -2.98 -22.81
C GLN A 442 -0.85 -2.21 -21.47
N HIS A 443 -1.93 -2.31 -20.68
CA HIS A 443 -1.98 -1.75 -19.33
C HIS A 443 -1.11 -2.56 -18.37
N MET A 444 -1.12 -3.89 -18.50
CA MET A 444 -0.28 -4.77 -17.68
C MET A 444 1.21 -4.51 -17.93
N VAL A 445 1.59 -4.31 -19.18
CA VAL A 445 2.98 -3.94 -19.52
C VAL A 445 3.34 -2.62 -18.85
N ALA A 446 2.53 -1.58 -19.03
CA ALA A 446 2.79 -0.26 -18.45
C ALA A 446 2.81 -0.23 -16.91
N ARG A 447 2.03 -1.11 -16.26
CA ARG A 447 1.90 -1.20 -14.79
C ARG A 447 3.01 -2.03 -14.14
N ALA A 448 3.32 -3.20 -14.71
CA ALA A 448 4.11 -4.22 -14.02
C ALA A 448 5.39 -4.61 -14.75
N SER A 449 5.46 -4.41 -16.07
CA SER A 449 6.62 -4.78 -16.87
C SER A 449 7.57 -3.60 -17.02
N GLN A 450 8.87 -3.87 -16.97
CA GLN A 450 9.93 -2.93 -17.35
C GLN A 450 10.40 -3.16 -18.80
N SER A 451 9.61 -3.89 -19.61
CA SER A 451 9.96 -4.29 -20.99
C SER A 451 9.13 -3.50 -22.02
N PRO A 452 9.62 -2.34 -22.50
CA PRO A 452 8.90 -1.51 -23.48
C PRO A 452 8.67 -2.21 -24.82
N GLU A 453 9.50 -3.20 -25.19
CA GLU A 453 9.38 -3.95 -26.44
C GLU A 453 8.05 -4.69 -26.56
N LEU A 454 7.45 -5.08 -25.42
CA LEU A 454 6.13 -5.68 -25.40
C LEU A 454 5.04 -4.71 -25.88
N LEU A 455 5.17 -3.40 -25.62
CA LEU A 455 4.21 -2.41 -26.11
C LEU A 455 4.26 -2.28 -27.63
N LEU A 456 5.47 -2.31 -28.20
CA LEU A 456 5.68 -2.29 -29.65
C LEU A 456 5.07 -3.54 -30.29
N LEU A 457 5.37 -4.71 -29.74
CA LEU A 457 4.83 -5.99 -30.20
C LEU A 457 3.29 -6.03 -30.14
N LEU A 458 2.70 -5.54 -29.05
CA LEU A 458 1.23 -5.44 -28.91
C LEU A 458 0.64 -4.48 -29.94
N LYS A 459 1.27 -3.33 -30.18
CA LYS A 459 0.85 -2.35 -31.20
C LYS A 459 0.90 -2.93 -32.60
N GLU A 460 1.95 -3.69 -32.95
CA GLU A 460 2.06 -4.41 -34.22
C GLU A 460 0.90 -5.40 -34.45
N HIS A 461 0.34 -5.96 -33.37
CA HIS A 461 -0.80 -6.86 -33.39
C HIS A 461 -2.15 -6.17 -33.12
N GLY A 462 -2.21 -4.85 -33.30
CA GLY A 462 -3.47 -4.08 -33.27
C GLY A 462 -3.92 -3.61 -31.88
N ALA A 463 -3.05 -3.60 -30.88
CA ALA A 463 -3.37 -3.00 -29.59
C ALA A 463 -3.48 -1.48 -29.68
N ASP A 464 -4.60 -0.95 -29.19
CA ASP A 464 -4.80 0.47 -29.00
C ASP A 464 -4.11 0.91 -27.71
N LEU A 465 -3.04 1.68 -27.85
CA LEU A 465 -2.24 2.20 -26.73
C LEU A 465 -2.91 3.40 -26.02
N ASP A 466 -4.01 3.93 -26.54
CA ASP A 466 -4.86 4.93 -25.89
C ASP A 466 -6.15 4.32 -25.32
N GLN A 467 -6.29 2.99 -25.41
CA GLN A 467 -7.44 2.29 -24.86
C GLN A 467 -7.55 2.53 -23.35
N LYS A 468 -8.75 2.90 -22.90
CA LYS A 468 -9.05 3.09 -21.48
C LYS A 468 -9.43 1.75 -20.84
N ASP A 469 -8.93 1.50 -19.64
CA ASP A 469 -9.34 0.38 -18.81
C ASP A 469 -10.84 0.47 -18.44
N LYS A 470 -11.42 -0.64 -17.97
CA LYS A 470 -12.86 -0.65 -17.59
C LYS A 470 -13.12 -0.10 -16.18
N LEU A 471 -12.10 0.02 -15.33
CA LEU A 471 -12.28 0.32 -13.91
C LEU A 471 -12.12 1.80 -13.57
N TYR A 472 -11.01 2.41 -14.00
CA TYR A 472 -10.65 3.80 -13.72
C TYR A 472 -10.72 4.71 -14.95
N GLN A 473 -10.97 4.15 -16.13
CA GLN A 473 -10.83 4.80 -17.42
C GLN A 473 -9.40 5.28 -17.70
N TRP A 474 -8.40 4.59 -17.14
CA TRP A 474 -6.99 4.91 -17.28
C TRP A 474 -6.42 4.29 -18.56
N THR A 475 -5.56 5.03 -19.27
CA THR A 475 -4.80 4.49 -20.41
C THR A 475 -3.48 3.87 -19.91
N PRO A 476 -2.76 3.09 -20.73
CA PRO A 476 -1.41 2.60 -20.40
C PRO A 476 -0.47 3.71 -19.93
N LEU A 477 -0.59 4.92 -20.50
CA LEU A 477 0.25 6.06 -20.10
C LEU A 477 0.02 6.47 -18.63
N PHE A 478 -1.20 6.38 -18.12
CA PHE A 478 -1.50 6.64 -16.70
C PHE A 478 -0.80 5.64 -15.78
N HIS A 479 -0.86 4.34 -16.13
CA HIS A 479 -0.19 3.31 -15.34
C HIS A 479 1.32 3.50 -15.35
N ALA A 480 1.93 3.76 -16.51
CA ALA A 480 3.37 4.00 -16.60
C ALA A 480 3.80 5.25 -15.81
N ALA A 481 2.98 6.33 -15.84
CA ALA A 481 3.23 7.55 -15.09
C ALA A 481 3.08 7.35 -13.57
N SER A 482 2.05 6.61 -13.14
CA SER A 482 1.74 6.36 -11.73
C SER A 482 2.71 5.36 -11.07
N GLU A 483 3.22 4.38 -11.81
CA GLU A 483 4.15 3.36 -11.29
C GLU A 483 5.63 3.74 -11.53
N GLY A 484 5.88 4.87 -12.21
CA GLY A 484 7.24 5.33 -12.52
C GLY A 484 7.96 4.47 -13.56
N CYS A 485 7.23 3.76 -14.44
CA CYS A 485 7.81 2.93 -15.49
C CYS A 485 8.29 3.80 -16.67
N VAL A 486 9.42 4.48 -16.47
CA VAL A 486 10.04 5.39 -17.44
C VAL A 486 10.25 4.75 -18.83
N PRO A 487 10.78 3.51 -18.97
CA PRO A 487 11.01 2.93 -20.30
C PRO A 487 9.70 2.76 -21.07
N CYS A 488 8.66 2.23 -20.42
CA CYS A 488 7.34 2.08 -21.05
C CYS A 488 6.70 3.43 -21.36
N LEU A 489 6.78 4.40 -20.46
CA LEU A 489 6.25 5.75 -20.69
C LEU A 489 6.90 6.42 -21.91
N ARG A 490 8.23 6.32 -22.03
CA ARG A 490 8.98 6.83 -23.18
C ARG A 490 8.51 6.19 -24.49
N THR A 491 8.42 4.86 -24.54
CA THR A 491 7.99 4.13 -25.74
C THR A 491 6.52 4.40 -26.09
N LEU A 492 5.63 4.54 -25.11
CA LEU A 492 4.25 4.96 -25.34
C LEU A 492 4.22 6.34 -26.03
N LEU A 493 4.98 7.31 -25.53
CA LEU A 493 5.05 8.66 -26.12
C LEU A 493 5.66 8.64 -27.53
N GLU A 494 6.74 7.89 -27.75
CA GLU A 494 7.32 7.67 -29.09
C GLU A 494 6.33 7.01 -30.06
N CYS A 495 5.40 6.21 -29.53
CA CYS A 495 4.31 5.60 -30.29
C CYS A 495 3.17 6.56 -30.66
N GLY A 496 3.21 7.81 -30.18
CA GLY A 496 2.23 8.85 -30.50
C GLY A 496 0.91 8.75 -29.72
N VAL A 497 0.92 8.16 -28.51
CA VAL A 497 -0.25 8.16 -27.62
C VAL A 497 -0.64 9.57 -27.20
N ASP A 498 -1.92 9.81 -26.91
CA ASP A 498 -2.38 11.11 -26.44
C ASP A 498 -1.95 11.36 -24.99
N SER A 499 -0.95 12.22 -24.81
CA SER A 499 -0.44 12.61 -23.49
C SER A 499 -1.38 13.52 -22.69
N HIS A 500 -2.41 14.09 -23.33
CA HIS A 500 -3.33 15.04 -22.71
C HIS A 500 -4.65 14.41 -22.24
N VAL A 501 -4.77 13.08 -22.30
CA VAL A 501 -5.94 12.37 -21.77
C VAL A 501 -6.08 12.64 -20.28
N VAL A 502 -7.32 12.86 -19.85
CA VAL A 502 -7.71 12.97 -18.45
C VAL A 502 -8.64 11.82 -18.05
N ASP A 503 -8.58 11.45 -16.77
CA ASP A 503 -9.41 10.41 -16.17
C ASP A 503 -10.83 10.90 -15.80
N GLU A 504 -11.63 10.07 -15.12
CA GLU A 504 -12.99 10.42 -14.66
C GLU A 504 -13.04 11.66 -13.73
N LYS A 505 -11.92 12.05 -13.12
CA LYS A 505 -11.81 13.20 -12.21
C LYS A 505 -11.23 14.43 -12.90
N GLY A 506 -10.90 14.34 -14.19
CA GLY A 506 -10.20 15.41 -14.90
C GLY A 506 -8.70 15.46 -14.60
N LEU A 507 -8.10 14.41 -14.03
CA LEU A 507 -6.66 14.35 -13.72
C LEU A 507 -5.90 13.72 -14.89
N SER A 508 -4.74 14.27 -15.24
CA SER A 508 -3.88 13.79 -16.33
C SER A 508 -2.79 12.81 -15.83
N SER A 509 -2.09 12.15 -16.74
CA SER A 509 -0.91 11.32 -16.42
C SER A 509 0.19 12.12 -15.71
N MET A 510 0.37 13.40 -16.07
CA MET A 510 1.29 14.32 -15.41
C MET A 510 0.98 14.49 -13.91
N TYR A 511 -0.30 14.55 -13.55
CA TYR A 511 -0.71 14.63 -12.15
C TYR A 511 -0.23 13.41 -11.35
N TYR A 512 -0.42 12.20 -11.87
CA TYR A 512 -0.03 10.98 -11.17
C TYR A 512 1.49 10.84 -11.04
N ALA A 513 2.25 11.21 -12.09
CA ALA A 513 3.71 11.27 -12.01
C ALA A 513 4.19 12.27 -10.95
N ALA A 514 3.58 13.46 -10.88
CA ALA A 514 3.92 14.49 -9.89
C ALA A 514 3.52 14.10 -8.47
N TRP A 515 2.33 13.51 -8.29
CA TRP A 515 1.85 13.07 -6.99
C TRP A 515 2.74 11.96 -6.41
N GLU A 516 3.11 10.97 -7.22
CA GLU A 516 3.92 9.82 -6.80
C GLU A 516 5.44 10.08 -6.81
N GLY A 517 5.93 11.21 -7.32
CA GLY A 517 7.36 11.56 -7.23
C GLY A 517 8.22 11.21 -8.44
N HIS A 518 7.63 10.87 -9.58
CA HIS A 518 8.33 10.37 -10.76
C HIS A 518 8.77 11.51 -11.68
N LEU A 519 9.83 12.22 -11.27
CA LEU A 519 10.37 13.38 -12.01
C LEU A 519 10.72 13.07 -13.47
N GLU A 520 11.36 11.93 -13.76
CA GLU A 520 11.72 11.59 -15.14
C GLU A 520 10.48 11.38 -16.02
N CYS A 521 9.41 10.78 -15.48
CA CYS A 521 8.12 10.67 -16.18
C CYS A 521 7.53 12.05 -16.47
N MET A 522 7.60 12.98 -15.52
CA MET A 522 7.14 14.35 -15.73
C MET A 522 7.93 15.07 -16.82
N LEU A 523 9.26 14.95 -16.81
CA LEU A 523 10.11 15.56 -17.85
C LEU A 523 9.78 15.02 -19.24
N LEU A 524 9.53 13.71 -19.36
CA LEU A 524 9.13 13.09 -20.62
C LEU A 524 7.76 13.54 -21.11
N LEU A 525 6.78 13.64 -20.21
CA LEU A 525 5.44 14.15 -20.51
C LEU A 525 5.48 15.63 -20.88
N TRP A 526 6.34 16.42 -20.23
CA TRP A 526 6.53 17.85 -20.51
C TRP A 526 7.21 18.11 -21.85
N ALA A 527 8.16 17.26 -22.23
CA ALA A 527 8.89 17.38 -23.49
C ALA A 527 8.05 17.09 -24.74
N GLN A 528 6.82 16.57 -24.60
CA GLN A 528 5.96 16.30 -25.74
C GLN A 528 5.53 17.61 -26.40
N PRO A 529 5.63 17.73 -27.74
CA PRO A 529 5.17 18.92 -28.44
C PRO A 529 3.67 19.10 -28.18
N SER A 530 3.31 20.18 -27.50
CA SER A 530 1.91 20.62 -27.38
C SER A 530 1.36 20.81 -28.80
N GLY A 531 0.71 19.77 -29.32
CA GLY A 531 0.04 19.82 -30.61
C GLY A 531 -1.03 20.90 -30.55
N ARG A 532 -0.73 22.07 -31.12
CA ARG A 532 -1.63 23.18 -31.44
C ARG A 532 -2.96 23.16 -30.67
N LYS A 533 -3.01 23.86 -29.54
CA LYS A 533 -4.18 24.72 -29.28
C LYS A 533 -3.71 26.16 -29.13
N ALA A 534 -4.42 27.00 -29.90
CA ALA A 534 -4.40 28.44 -29.86
C ALA A 534 -4.47 28.95 -28.42
N ALA A 535 -3.92 30.14 -28.22
CA ALA A 535 -4.17 30.96 -27.04
C ALA A 535 -5.65 30.83 -26.60
N MET A 536 -5.87 30.17 -25.47
CA MET A 536 -7.11 30.32 -24.71
C MET A 536 -7.06 31.73 -24.14
N GLY A 537 -7.64 32.67 -24.88
CA GLY A 537 -7.89 34.02 -24.38
C GLY A 537 -8.90 33.97 -23.22
N PRO A 538 -8.85 34.92 -22.28
CA PRO A 538 -9.71 34.97 -21.09
C PRO A 538 -11.14 35.44 -21.43
N LEU A 539 -11.83 34.78 -22.37
CA LEU A 539 -13.22 35.11 -22.74
C LEU A 539 -14.16 33.92 -23.00
N ASP A 540 -13.69 32.67 -22.97
CA ASP A 540 -14.59 31.49 -23.15
C ASP A 540 -15.14 30.89 -21.85
N ILE A 541 -14.87 31.52 -20.68
CA ILE A 541 -15.49 31.17 -19.39
C ILE A 541 -16.96 31.65 -19.31
N LEU A 542 -17.45 32.41 -20.30
CA LEU A 542 -18.82 32.95 -20.30
C LEU A 542 -19.87 32.10 -21.01
N ASN A 543 -19.52 30.94 -21.58
CA ASN A 543 -20.50 29.99 -22.14
C ASN A 543 -20.47 28.64 -21.41
N GLY A 544 -20.63 28.69 -20.09
CA GLY A 544 -21.28 27.62 -19.36
C GLY A 544 -22.69 27.42 -19.92
N VAL A 545 -22.98 26.19 -20.34
CA VAL A 545 -24.32 25.76 -20.76
C VAL A 545 -25.32 26.12 -19.66
N ARG A 546 -26.13 27.14 -19.93
CA ARG A 546 -27.33 27.49 -19.17
C ARG A 546 -28.31 26.32 -19.22
N MET A 547 -28.54 25.66 -18.08
CA MET A 547 -29.83 25.02 -17.84
C MET A 547 -30.81 26.12 -17.44
N GLN A 548 -31.94 26.16 -18.14
CA GLN A 548 -33.02 27.12 -18.00
C GLN A 548 -33.59 27.16 -16.58
N GLU A 549 -33.47 28.31 -15.92
CA GLU A 549 -34.44 28.74 -14.92
C GLU A 549 -35.58 29.49 -15.62
N PRO A 550 -36.85 29.28 -15.27
CA PRO A 550 -37.94 30.17 -15.67
C PRO A 550 -37.85 31.48 -14.86
N GLY A 551 -37.78 32.60 -15.59
CA GLY A 551 -37.68 33.94 -15.04
C GLY A 551 -38.96 34.50 -14.37
N PRO A 552 -38.88 35.74 -13.86
CA PRO A 552 -39.59 36.21 -12.67
C PRO A 552 -40.78 37.12 -12.98
N MET A 553 -41.73 37.23 -12.05
CA MET A 553 -42.65 38.38 -11.95
C MET A 553 -43.01 38.66 -10.48
N GLY A 554 -42.50 39.78 -9.96
CA GLY A 554 -43.21 40.73 -9.09
C GLY A 554 -43.40 40.41 -7.60
N ASP A 555 -42.57 41.06 -6.77
CA ASP A 555 -42.95 41.52 -5.41
C ASP A 555 -44.24 42.37 -5.48
N PRO A 556 -45.12 42.43 -4.43
CA PRO A 556 -44.66 42.89 -3.12
C PRO A 556 -45.50 42.49 -1.86
N MET A 557 -44.96 42.92 -0.71
CA MET A 557 -45.62 43.22 0.58
C MET A 557 -45.78 42.11 1.62
N SER A 558 -45.12 42.40 2.75
CA SER A 558 -45.42 41.95 4.11
C SER A 558 -46.89 42.11 4.49
N MET A 559 -47.50 41.05 5.02
CA MET A 559 -48.62 41.15 5.97
C MET A 559 -48.58 39.96 6.93
N ASP A 560 -48.54 40.33 8.20
CA ASP A 560 -48.66 39.54 9.40
C ASP A 560 -50.08 38.99 9.50
N THR A 561 -50.28 37.68 9.69
CA THR A 561 -51.50 37.14 10.35
C THR A 561 -51.34 35.68 10.79
N SER A 562 -51.30 35.57 12.11
CA SER A 562 -51.53 34.46 13.03
C SER A 562 -52.66 33.43 12.71
N LEU A 563 -52.44 32.19 13.19
CA LEU A 563 -53.39 31.10 13.55
C LEU A 563 -53.88 30.22 12.37
N SER A 564 -53.89 28.88 12.43
CA SER A 564 -54.11 27.99 13.58
C SER A 564 -53.55 26.57 13.34
N GLU A 565 -52.93 26.03 14.38
CA GLU A 565 -52.60 24.61 14.56
C GLU A 565 -53.85 23.72 14.49
N MET A 566 -53.73 22.56 13.84
CA MET A 566 -54.44 21.35 14.25
C MET A 566 -53.38 20.32 14.62
N GLU A 567 -53.21 20.14 15.91
CA GLU A 567 -52.40 19.10 16.54
C GLU A 567 -52.91 17.71 16.14
N MET A 568 -51.99 16.82 15.76
CA MET A 568 -52.11 15.41 16.11
C MET A 568 -50.88 15.04 16.93
N ALA A 569 -51.14 14.85 18.22
CA ALA A 569 -50.20 14.43 19.24
C ALA A 569 -49.64 13.04 18.92
N ASP A 570 -48.32 12.92 18.88
CA ASP A 570 -47.63 11.66 19.15
C ASP A 570 -46.62 11.93 20.27
N GLY A 571 -46.87 11.31 21.43
CA GLY A 571 -46.18 11.55 22.69
C GLY A 571 -44.86 10.78 22.81
N ILE A 572 -43.81 11.27 22.16
CA ILE A 572 -42.40 10.95 22.48
C ILE A 572 -41.62 12.26 22.33
N PRO A 573 -40.77 12.68 23.30
CA PRO A 573 -40.03 13.93 23.17
C PRO A 573 -39.16 13.89 21.91
N ASP A 574 -39.14 14.96 21.12
CA ASP A 574 -38.16 15.18 20.06
C ASP A 574 -36.76 15.14 20.68
N LEU A 575 -36.18 13.94 20.72
CA LEU A 575 -34.75 13.75 20.85
C LEU A 575 -34.18 13.85 19.44
N GLU A 576 -34.30 15.06 18.86
CA GLU A 576 -33.33 15.48 17.88
C GLU A 576 -31.97 15.39 18.57
N LEU A 577 -31.25 14.29 18.30
CA LEU A 577 -29.82 14.35 18.43
C LEU A 577 -29.40 15.53 17.55
N PRO A 578 -28.61 16.48 18.09
CA PRO A 578 -28.08 17.55 17.29
C PRO A 578 -27.47 16.94 16.01
N PRO A 579 -27.50 17.67 14.88
CA PRO A 579 -26.93 17.21 13.63
C PRO A 579 -25.61 16.52 13.94
N PRO A 580 -25.33 15.34 13.34
CA PRO A 580 -24.18 14.53 13.71
C PRO A 580 -23.00 15.48 13.78
N ILE A 581 -22.44 15.63 14.98
CA ILE A 581 -21.21 16.37 15.16
C ILE A 581 -20.25 15.63 14.24
N ILE A 582 -20.06 16.15 13.02
CA ILE A 582 -18.81 16.03 12.31
C ILE A 582 -17.84 16.40 13.43
N PRO A 583 -16.96 15.48 13.89
CA PRO A 583 -15.99 15.89 14.87
C PRO A 583 -15.20 16.99 14.16
N LEU A 584 -15.58 18.24 14.42
CA LEU A 584 -14.71 19.38 14.32
C LEU A 584 -13.49 18.84 15.02
N ARG A 585 -12.41 18.60 14.25
CA ARG A 585 -11.11 18.30 14.85
C ARG A 585 -11.01 19.33 15.96
N ARG A 586 -10.95 18.87 17.22
CA ARG A 586 -10.54 19.76 18.29
C ARG A 586 -9.09 20.03 17.95
N TYR A 587 -8.87 21.08 17.17
CA TYR A 587 -7.57 21.46 16.70
C TYR A 587 -6.79 21.96 17.91
N GLY A 588 -6.09 21.03 18.55
CA GLY A 588 -5.05 21.29 19.53
C GLY A 588 -3.74 20.80 18.92
N HIS A 589 -2.69 21.58 19.07
CA HIS A 589 -1.35 21.19 18.67
C HIS A 589 -0.82 20.12 19.63
N ASN A 590 -0.37 18.98 19.10
CA ASN A 590 0.23 17.94 19.93
C ASN A 590 1.72 18.20 20.08
N PHE A 591 2.19 18.37 21.31
CA PHE A 591 3.60 18.53 21.64
C PHE A 591 3.99 17.66 22.85
N LEU A 592 5.29 17.45 23.02
CA LEU A 592 5.89 16.63 24.06
C LEU A 592 6.22 17.51 25.27
N ASP A 593 5.53 17.26 26.37
CA ASP A 593 5.87 17.84 27.67
C ASP A 593 6.95 16.98 28.36
N LYS A 594 6.62 15.72 28.69
CA LYS A 594 7.53 14.80 29.41
C LYS A 594 7.85 13.52 28.67
N LYS A 595 7.00 13.10 27.74
CA LYS A 595 7.13 11.81 27.06
C LYS A 595 8.02 11.92 25.84
N VAL A 596 8.74 10.86 25.54
CA VAL A 596 9.49 10.69 24.30
C VAL A 596 8.55 10.12 23.23
N PHE A 597 8.62 10.66 22.03
CA PHE A 597 7.91 10.12 20.87
C PHE A 597 8.82 9.17 20.10
N VAL A 598 8.39 7.93 19.91
CA VAL A 598 9.12 6.94 19.11
C VAL A 598 8.25 6.54 17.93
N GLN A 599 8.75 6.70 16.72
CA GLN A 599 8.05 6.35 15.50
C GLN A 599 8.81 5.23 14.77
N LEU A 600 8.10 4.17 14.40
CA LEU A 600 8.57 3.11 13.52
C LEU A 600 8.02 3.36 12.11
N LEU A 601 8.87 3.15 11.11
CA LEU A 601 8.56 3.34 9.70
C LEU A 601 8.94 2.08 8.92
N PHE A 602 7.96 1.49 8.23
CA PHE A 602 8.12 0.29 7.42
C PHE A 602 8.15 0.67 5.93
N ASP A 603 9.25 0.33 5.25
CA ASP A 603 9.47 0.62 3.83
C ASP A 603 8.88 -0.48 2.91
N GLN A 604 8.43 -0.08 1.72
CA GLN A 604 7.94 -0.94 0.64
C GLN A 604 8.94 -1.11 -0.51
N GLY A 605 10.22 -0.74 -0.34
CA GLY A 605 11.26 -1.06 -1.32
C GLY A 605 11.27 -2.55 -1.74
N ASN A 606 11.93 -2.88 -2.85
CA ASN A 606 11.86 -4.19 -3.54
C ASN A 606 12.02 -5.47 -2.68
N VAL A 607 12.60 -5.37 -1.48
CA VAL A 607 12.82 -6.51 -0.55
C VAL A 607 11.72 -6.64 0.51
N GLY A 608 10.84 -5.64 0.65
CA GLY A 608 9.83 -5.55 1.70
C GLY A 608 10.44 -5.34 3.10
N SER A 609 9.60 -4.93 4.06
CA SER A 609 10.00 -4.80 5.47
C SER A 609 10.15 -6.14 6.19
N ILE A 610 9.58 -7.22 5.65
CA ILE A 610 9.66 -8.56 6.22
C ILE A 610 10.06 -9.53 5.11
N ALA A 611 11.13 -10.28 5.37
CA ALA A 611 11.63 -11.32 4.47
C ALA A 611 11.72 -12.64 5.24
N PHE A 612 11.12 -13.71 4.72
CA PHE A 612 11.30 -15.07 5.23
C PHE A 612 12.37 -15.79 4.41
N ASP A 613 13.25 -16.57 5.05
CA ASP A 613 14.40 -17.21 4.38
C ASP A 613 13.98 -18.30 3.38
N GLN A 614 12.79 -18.87 3.56
CA GLN A 614 12.20 -19.81 2.61
C GLN A 614 11.09 -19.11 1.82
N ALA A 615 11.27 -19.04 0.50
CA ALA A 615 10.32 -18.43 -0.42
C ALA A 615 8.92 -19.06 -0.25
N GLY A 616 7.90 -18.22 -0.07
CA GLY A 616 6.49 -18.64 -0.02
C GLY A 616 5.95 -19.08 1.34
N ARG A 617 6.74 -19.00 2.43
CA ARG A 617 6.31 -19.51 3.76
C ARG A 617 5.04 -18.85 4.32
N HIS A 618 4.82 -17.55 4.14
CA HIS A 618 3.63 -16.84 4.65
C HIS A 618 3.27 -15.63 3.77
N PRO A 619 2.47 -15.79 2.69
CA PRO A 619 2.08 -14.67 1.83
C PRO A 619 1.14 -13.68 2.53
N ALA A 620 0.36 -14.15 3.51
CA ALA A 620 -0.52 -13.34 4.35
C ALA A 620 -0.39 -13.77 5.82
N ALA A 621 -0.21 -12.81 6.71
CA ALA A 621 -0.07 -13.00 8.15
C ALA A 621 -0.46 -11.69 8.87
N ARG A 622 -0.63 -11.73 10.19
CA ARG A 622 -0.78 -10.51 10.99
C ARG A 622 0.43 -10.35 11.90
N MET A 623 0.98 -9.15 11.95
CA MET A 623 2.00 -8.76 12.89
C MET A 623 1.37 -7.91 13.98
N THR A 624 1.46 -8.36 15.22
CA THR A 624 1.10 -7.58 16.40
C THR A 624 2.37 -6.99 17.00
N ILE A 625 2.37 -5.66 17.12
CA ILE A 625 3.43 -4.88 17.72
C ILE A 625 2.93 -4.44 19.08
N SER A 626 3.62 -4.88 20.12
CA SER A 626 3.26 -4.59 21.50
C SER A 626 4.49 -4.22 22.30
N SER A 627 4.30 -3.62 23.46
CA SER A 627 5.37 -3.43 24.42
C SER A 627 4.87 -3.98 25.75
N LYS A 628 5.53 -5.02 26.28
CA LYS A 628 5.11 -5.68 27.53
C LYS A 628 5.43 -4.87 28.78
N LEU A 629 6.39 -3.95 28.67
CA LEU A 629 6.92 -3.15 29.77
C LEU A 629 6.34 -1.73 29.80
N SER A 630 5.46 -1.40 28.85
CA SER A 630 4.75 -0.12 28.82
C SER A 630 3.25 -0.35 28.59
N ASP A 631 2.40 0.51 29.14
CA ASP A 631 0.93 0.41 29.04
C ASP A 631 0.39 0.76 27.63
N LEU A 632 1.18 0.49 26.59
CA LEU A 632 0.86 0.85 25.21
C LEU A 632 -0.08 -0.18 24.59
N ILE A 633 -1.16 0.32 23.98
CA ILE A 633 -2.15 -0.51 23.28
C ILE A 633 -1.44 -1.24 22.12
N PRO A 634 -1.51 -2.58 22.06
CA PRO A 634 -0.96 -3.34 20.94
C PRO A 634 -1.56 -2.90 19.61
N ARG A 635 -0.72 -2.70 18.60
CA ARG A 635 -1.16 -2.41 17.22
C ARG A 635 -0.99 -3.65 16.36
N THR A 636 -2.00 -3.94 15.55
CA THR A 636 -1.96 -5.06 14.60
C THR A 636 -1.87 -4.53 13.19
N VAL A 637 -0.92 -5.06 12.42
CA VAL A 637 -0.64 -4.74 11.03
C VAL A 637 -0.80 -6.01 10.21
N MET A 638 -1.58 -5.95 9.14
CA MET A 638 -1.72 -7.06 8.21
C MET A 638 -0.54 -7.09 7.24
N LEU A 639 -0.06 -8.29 6.91
CA LEU A 639 1.01 -8.52 5.94
C LEU A 639 0.40 -8.96 4.60
N PRO A 640 0.86 -8.42 3.46
CA PRO A 640 1.87 -7.37 3.33
C PRO A 640 1.42 -6.01 3.87
N ILE A 641 2.37 -5.23 4.41
CA ILE A 641 2.10 -3.95 5.10
C ILE A 641 1.45 -2.96 4.13
N GLN A 642 0.22 -2.54 4.44
CA GLN A 642 -0.54 -1.58 3.65
C GLN A 642 -0.05 -0.15 3.90
N GLU A 643 -0.26 0.75 2.93
CA GLU A 643 0.17 2.16 3.00
C GLU A 643 -0.26 2.87 4.29
N GLU A 644 -1.51 2.64 4.73
CA GLU A 644 -2.09 3.28 5.91
C GLU A 644 -1.41 2.86 7.23
N THR A 645 -0.76 1.70 7.24
CA THR A 645 -0.15 1.09 8.44
C THR A 645 1.38 1.14 8.45
N ARG A 646 2.00 1.86 7.50
CA ARG A 646 3.46 1.96 7.36
C ARG A 646 4.13 2.67 8.54
N THR A 647 3.40 3.51 9.25
CA THR A 647 3.95 4.36 10.31
C THR A 647 3.24 4.08 11.62
N ILE A 648 4.02 3.74 12.65
CA ILE A 648 3.49 3.42 13.98
C ILE A 648 4.22 4.24 15.02
N SER A 649 3.48 5.01 15.80
CA SER A 649 4.04 5.90 16.82
C SER A 649 3.68 5.49 18.25
N PHE A 650 4.62 5.70 19.16
CA PHE A 650 4.53 5.39 20.59
C PHE A 650 4.89 6.63 21.40
N HIS A 651 4.19 6.83 22.52
CA HIS A 651 4.55 7.85 23.52
C HIS A 651 5.10 7.12 24.73
N VAL A 652 6.38 7.32 24.99
CA VAL A 652 7.17 6.51 25.92
C VAL A 652 7.62 7.40 27.07
N ASP A 653 7.41 6.95 28.31
CA ASP A 653 7.85 7.71 29.49
C ASP A 653 9.36 7.59 29.73
N ASN A 654 9.93 6.40 29.50
CA ASN A 654 11.37 6.15 29.61
C ASN A 654 11.87 5.23 28.47
N LEU A 655 12.87 5.70 27.72
CA LEU A 655 13.50 4.93 26.64
C LEU A 655 14.29 3.73 27.15
N ASP A 656 14.86 3.77 28.36
CA ASP A 656 15.70 2.69 28.89
C ASP A 656 14.92 1.40 29.16
N THR A 657 13.62 1.51 29.36
CA THR A 657 12.71 0.38 29.58
C THR A 657 11.89 0.04 28.33
N PHE A 658 12.08 0.77 27.24
CA PHE A 658 11.26 0.64 26.04
C PHE A 658 11.74 -0.51 25.16
N ALA A 659 11.03 -1.63 25.25
CA ALA A 659 11.18 -2.75 24.34
C ALA A 659 9.92 -2.94 23.50
N VAL A 660 10.10 -3.30 22.23
CA VAL A 660 9.00 -3.58 21.30
C VAL A 660 9.04 -5.05 20.89
N ASP A 661 7.97 -5.76 21.21
CA ASP A 661 7.73 -7.15 20.82
C ASP A 661 7.00 -7.16 19.47
N PHE A 662 7.61 -7.83 18.49
CA PHE A 662 7.01 -8.13 17.20
C PHE A 662 6.57 -9.59 17.21
N GLU A 663 5.27 -9.84 17.21
CA GLU A 663 4.70 -11.19 17.17
C GLU A 663 3.93 -11.37 15.88
N ILE A 664 4.35 -12.30 15.04
CA ILE A 664 3.69 -12.66 13.80
C ILE A 664 2.81 -13.88 14.06
N PHE A 665 1.56 -13.77 13.66
CA PHE A 665 0.54 -14.82 13.72
C PHE A 665 0.05 -15.13 12.30
N PRO A 666 -0.49 -16.33 12.07
CA PRO A 666 -1.38 -16.57 10.95
C PRO A 666 -2.52 -15.55 11.00
N THR A 667 -3.06 -15.18 9.85
CA THR A 667 -4.04 -14.11 9.71
C THR A 667 -5.22 -14.21 10.69
N PHE A 668 -5.73 -15.43 10.92
CA PHE A 668 -6.79 -15.73 11.90
C PHE A 668 -6.37 -16.66 13.04
N GLY A 669 -5.13 -17.14 13.04
CA GLY A 669 -4.59 -18.00 14.09
C GLY A 669 -4.22 -17.21 15.35
N SER A 670 -4.29 -17.86 16.49
CA SER A 670 -3.79 -17.38 17.78
C SER A 670 -2.37 -17.87 18.10
N LYS A 671 -1.88 -18.88 17.39
CA LYS A 671 -0.51 -19.41 17.57
C LYS A 671 0.53 -18.49 16.92
N VAL A 672 1.59 -18.16 17.66
CA VAL A 672 2.72 -17.36 17.16
C VAL A 672 3.54 -18.20 16.19
N ILE A 673 3.76 -17.68 14.98
CA ILE A 673 4.65 -18.29 13.97
C ILE A 673 6.06 -17.72 14.01
N ALA A 674 6.19 -16.43 14.33
CA ALA A 674 7.47 -15.77 14.46
C ALA A 674 7.42 -14.73 15.57
N LYS A 675 8.51 -14.54 16.29
CA LYS A 675 8.68 -13.49 17.28
C LYS A 675 10.04 -12.84 17.13
N SER A 676 10.09 -11.54 17.35
CA SER A 676 11.31 -10.79 17.55
C SER A 676 11.10 -9.68 18.56
N VAL A 677 12.19 -9.15 19.12
CA VAL A 677 12.15 -8.10 20.13
C VAL A 677 13.17 -7.03 19.77
N ALA A 678 12.72 -5.79 19.64
CA ALA A 678 13.61 -4.63 19.62
C ALA A 678 13.89 -4.22 21.07
N LEU A 679 15.15 -4.34 21.48
CA LEU A 679 15.61 -3.93 22.79
C LEU A 679 15.79 -2.40 22.88
N PRO A 680 15.78 -1.83 24.10
CA PRO A 680 15.99 -0.41 24.34
C PRO A 680 17.22 0.19 23.64
N ASP A 681 18.31 -0.59 23.54
CA ASP A 681 19.57 -0.16 22.93
C ASP A 681 19.42 0.28 21.47
N ILE A 682 18.42 -0.24 20.75
CA ILE A 682 18.11 0.19 19.38
C ILE A 682 17.57 1.61 19.37
N PHE A 683 16.76 1.98 20.38
CA PHE A 683 16.05 3.25 20.46
C PHE A 683 16.74 4.30 21.33
N ARG A 684 17.76 3.93 22.11
CA ARG A 684 18.47 4.88 23.00
C ARG A 684 19.01 6.10 22.27
N ALA A 685 19.37 5.93 20.99
CA ALA A 685 19.73 7.04 20.13
C ALA A 685 20.80 7.95 20.78
N GLU A 686 21.86 7.36 21.35
CA GLU A 686 22.89 8.10 22.09
C GLU A 686 23.68 9.04 21.17
N SER A 687 23.86 8.67 19.90
CA SER A 687 24.53 9.47 18.87
C SER A 687 23.61 9.94 17.75
N SER A 688 22.51 9.22 17.45
CA SER A 688 21.56 9.55 16.38
C SER A 688 20.13 9.14 16.74
N SER A 689 19.21 10.09 16.63
CA SER A 689 17.76 9.96 16.88
C SER A 689 16.99 9.37 15.72
N THR A 690 17.66 9.12 14.59
CA THR A 690 17.11 8.38 13.46
C THR A 690 18.01 7.21 13.14
N GLY A 691 17.42 6.05 12.83
CA GLY A 691 18.19 4.86 12.48
C GLY A 691 17.36 3.81 11.79
N SER A 692 18.01 2.69 11.46
CA SER A 692 17.37 1.50 10.92
C SER A 692 17.65 0.30 11.82
N GLY A 693 16.61 -0.49 12.07
CA GLY A 693 16.66 -1.75 12.79
C GLY A 693 16.52 -2.91 11.81
N CYS A 694 17.40 -3.91 11.93
CA CYS A 694 17.26 -5.20 11.26
C CYS A 694 17.31 -6.29 12.32
N LEU A 695 16.19 -6.99 12.50
CA LEU A 695 16.02 -8.00 13.53
C LEU A 695 15.79 -9.37 12.89
N PRO A 696 16.45 -10.44 13.37
CA PRO A 696 16.06 -11.79 13.00
C PRO A 696 14.66 -12.09 13.55
N LEU A 697 13.84 -12.77 12.75
CA LEU A 697 12.57 -13.35 13.15
C LEU A 697 12.82 -14.77 13.63
N PHE A 698 12.39 -15.08 14.84
CA PHE A 698 12.55 -16.41 15.43
C PHE A 698 11.25 -17.17 15.48
N ASP A 699 11.26 -18.46 15.16
CA ASP A 699 10.12 -19.33 15.44
C ASP A 699 9.99 -19.60 16.96
N PRO A 700 8.93 -20.30 17.42
CA PRO A 700 8.79 -20.69 18.83
C PRO A 700 9.94 -21.55 19.40
N ARG A 701 10.85 -22.04 18.56
CA ARG A 701 12.04 -22.84 18.92
C ARG A 701 13.32 -22.02 18.94
N LEU A 702 13.22 -20.70 18.78
CA LEU A 702 14.33 -19.76 18.71
C LEU A 702 15.24 -19.95 17.48
N ARG A 703 14.72 -20.53 16.38
CA ARG A 703 15.43 -20.61 15.10
C ARG A 703 15.10 -19.40 14.23
N SER A 704 16.12 -18.84 13.58
CA SER A 704 15.91 -17.74 12.64
C SER A 704 15.20 -18.27 11.38
N ILE A 705 14.06 -17.67 11.05
CA ILE A 705 13.22 -18.02 9.89
C ILE A 705 13.06 -16.85 8.90
N GLY A 706 13.70 -15.72 9.18
CA GLY A 706 13.61 -14.51 8.39
C GLY A 706 14.19 -13.28 9.10
N GLN A 707 13.93 -12.12 8.50
CA GLN A 707 14.38 -10.80 8.97
C GLN A 707 13.23 -9.80 8.91
N LEU A 708 13.16 -8.95 9.94
CA LEU A 708 12.30 -7.77 10.04
C LEU A 708 13.17 -6.52 9.95
N ARG A 709 12.86 -5.64 8.98
CA ARG A 709 13.54 -4.36 8.78
C ARG A 709 12.55 -3.23 9.01
N PHE A 710 12.98 -2.22 9.76
CA PHE A 710 12.21 -1.00 9.99
C PHE A 710 13.16 0.18 10.21
N ASN A 711 12.73 1.37 9.86
CA ASN A 711 13.39 2.60 10.29
C ASN A 711 12.71 3.11 11.55
N PHE A 712 13.43 3.90 12.34
CA PHE A 712 12.87 4.52 13.53
C PHE A 712 13.33 5.98 13.67
N GLN A 713 12.47 6.77 14.31
CA GLN A 713 12.74 8.15 14.72
C GLN A 713 12.36 8.31 16.18
N VAL A 714 13.24 8.94 16.96
CA VAL A 714 13.05 9.22 18.39
C VAL A 714 13.08 10.73 18.59
N ILE A 715 11.98 11.33 19.03
CA ILE A 715 11.90 12.75 19.35
C ILE A 715 11.75 12.88 20.87
N LYS A 716 12.74 13.51 21.49
CA LYS A 716 12.78 13.76 22.94
C LYS A 716 12.04 15.09 23.21
N PRO A 717 11.42 15.26 24.39
CA PRO A 717 10.86 16.55 24.78
C PRO A 717 11.95 17.64 24.76
N TYR A 718 11.53 18.89 24.69
CA TYR A 718 12.45 20.02 24.74
C TYR A 718 13.10 20.12 26.12
N HIS A 719 14.44 20.19 26.18
CA HIS A 719 15.19 20.18 27.46
C HIS A 719 15.38 21.56 28.10
N GLY A 720 15.20 22.64 27.34
CA GLY A 720 15.31 24.01 27.88
C GLY A 720 14.02 24.48 28.54
N ASP A 721 13.98 25.76 28.92
CA ASP A 721 12.78 26.38 29.51
C ASP A 721 11.76 26.70 28.40
N PRO A 722 10.60 25.99 28.34
CA PRO A 722 9.58 26.25 27.33
C PRO A 722 8.90 27.60 27.58
N LEU A 723 8.34 28.19 26.53
CA LEU A 723 7.52 29.39 26.67
C LEU A 723 6.21 29.08 27.40
N GLU A 724 5.81 29.94 28.35
CA GLU A 724 4.51 29.82 29.01
C GLU A 724 3.39 29.84 27.97
N ILE A 725 2.57 28.79 27.96
CA ILE A 725 1.31 28.75 27.22
C ILE A 725 0.35 29.67 27.99
N THR A 726 0.40 30.97 27.72
CA THR A 726 -0.52 31.94 28.31
C THR A 726 -1.96 31.47 28.06
N HIS A 727 -2.88 31.78 28.99
CA HIS A 727 -4.28 31.32 29.03
C HIS A 727 -5.12 31.56 27.76
N PHE A 728 -4.56 32.16 26.72
CA PHE A 728 -5.09 32.25 25.36
C PHE A 728 -3.99 31.99 24.31
N ALA A 729 -4.29 31.08 23.39
CA ALA A 729 -3.70 30.85 22.06
C ALA A 729 -2.36 30.07 21.94
N THR A 730 -2.45 28.79 21.59
CA THR A 730 -1.57 28.20 20.56
C THR A 730 -1.75 28.96 19.24
N TYR A 731 -0.81 28.91 18.29
CA TYR A 731 -0.99 29.56 16.96
C TYR A 731 -2.26 29.09 16.23
N TRP A 732 -2.88 28.00 16.71
CA TRP A 732 -4.18 27.51 16.35
C TRP A 732 -5.27 27.95 17.34
N LYS A 733 -6.37 28.52 16.83
CA LYS A 733 -7.61 28.79 17.60
C LYS A 733 -8.75 27.95 17.01
N ALA A 734 -9.37 27.09 17.82
CA ALA A 734 -10.63 26.45 17.45
C ALA A 734 -11.77 27.46 17.66
N THR A 735 -12.44 27.88 16.59
CA THR A 735 -13.69 28.65 16.69
C THR A 735 -14.81 27.73 17.17
N SER A 736 -15.28 27.96 18.40
CA SER A 736 -16.48 27.32 18.94
C SER A 736 -17.73 27.84 18.22
N ALA A 737 -18.59 26.91 17.79
CA ALA A 737 -19.73 27.10 16.89
C ALA A 737 -20.95 27.86 17.50
N LEU A 738 -20.74 28.96 18.22
CA LEU A 738 -21.82 29.77 18.80
C LEU A 738 -22.15 31.04 18.00
N ASP A 739 -21.40 31.36 16.93
CA ASP A 739 -21.74 32.46 16.01
C ASP A 739 -22.38 31.92 14.74
N SER A 740 -23.69 32.15 14.58
CA SER A 740 -24.51 31.61 13.49
C SER A 740 -24.38 32.33 12.14
N GLU A 741 -23.38 33.21 11.96
CA GLU A 741 -23.21 33.98 10.71
C GLU A 741 -21.86 33.81 10.01
N HIS A 742 -20.92 33.00 10.51
CA HIS A 742 -19.61 32.82 9.85
C HIS A 742 -19.23 31.34 9.72
N ASN A 743 -19.29 30.82 8.49
CA ASN A 743 -18.72 29.53 8.13
C ASN A 743 -17.20 29.53 8.39
N GLY A 744 -16.71 28.59 9.20
CA GLY A 744 -15.37 28.00 9.10
C GLY A 744 -14.15 28.93 9.05
N LEU A 745 -14.24 30.16 9.55
CA LEU A 745 -13.13 31.10 9.50
C LEU A 745 -12.12 30.77 10.60
N VAL A 746 -10.88 30.42 10.21
CA VAL A 746 -9.71 30.58 11.09
C VAL A 746 -9.66 32.06 11.44
N THR A 747 -10.02 32.44 12.67
CA THR A 747 -9.93 33.85 13.08
C THR A 747 -8.47 34.28 12.99
N GLY A 748 -8.19 35.12 12.00
CA GLY A 748 -6.86 35.62 11.70
C GLY A 748 -6.20 36.30 12.90
N SER A 749 -4.93 35.99 13.13
CA SER A 749 -3.96 36.93 13.74
C SER A 749 -2.51 36.45 13.72
N SER A 750 -2.19 35.15 13.49
CA SER A 750 -0.79 34.69 13.57
C SER A 750 -0.07 34.45 12.23
N LEU A 751 -0.77 34.21 11.12
CA LEU A 751 -0.18 33.95 9.79
C LEU A 751 -0.62 34.98 8.77
N SER A 752 -0.33 36.26 9.03
CA SER A 752 -0.51 37.34 8.06
C SER A 752 0.74 38.20 7.98
N GLY A 753 0.85 38.99 6.91
CA GLY A 753 1.98 39.88 6.68
C GLY A 753 3.20 39.21 6.03
N ASP A 754 4.28 39.97 5.96
CA ASP A 754 5.53 39.61 5.30
C ASP A 754 6.55 39.09 6.33
N TYR A 755 7.23 38.00 6.01
CA TYR A 755 8.21 37.32 6.84
C TYR A 755 9.57 37.31 6.14
N VAL A 756 10.60 37.81 6.81
CA VAL A 756 11.98 37.78 6.30
C VAL A 756 12.57 36.39 6.51
N GLN A 757 13.04 35.75 5.44
CA GLN A 757 13.66 34.42 5.53
C GLN A 757 15.08 34.49 6.08
N LEU A 758 15.38 33.68 7.09
CA LEU A 758 16.70 33.47 7.66
C LEU A 758 17.12 32.02 7.46
N PHE A 759 18.23 31.79 6.77
CA PHE A 759 18.78 30.44 6.59
C PHE A 759 19.66 30.08 7.77
N VAL A 760 19.27 29.07 8.54
CA VAL A 760 19.96 28.72 9.78
C VAL A 760 20.48 27.30 9.75
N GLN A 761 21.73 27.14 10.19
CA GLN A 761 22.38 25.85 10.44
C GLN A 761 23.26 25.93 11.68
N LEU A 762 23.83 24.80 12.10
CA LEU A 762 24.71 24.73 13.27
C LEU A 762 26.17 24.56 12.89
N THR A 763 27.04 25.24 13.64
CA THR A 763 28.49 24.99 13.67
C THR A 763 28.81 23.75 14.52
N ARG A 764 30.07 23.29 14.45
CA ARG A 764 30.58 22.15 15.22
C ARG A 764 30.40 22.30 16.73
N ASP A 765 30.56 23.52 17.24
CA ASP A 765 30.38 23.91 18.64
C ASP A 765 28.92 24.24 19.00
N ARG A 766 27.96 23.88 18.13
CA ARG A 766 26.51 23.98 18.32
C ARG A 766 26.01 25.42 18.47
N VAL A 767 26.62 26.36 17.73
CA VAL A 767 26.12 27.73 17.63
C VAL A 767 25.24 27.83 16.38
N ALA A 768 24.03 28.37 16.55
CA ALA A 768 23.13 28.65 15.44
C ALA A 768 23.66 29.84 14.63
N VAL A 769 23.97 29.61 13.36
CA VAL A 769 24.54 30.62 12.45
C VAL A 769 23.69 30.81 11.22
N LEU A 770 23.72 32.03 10.67
CA LEU A 770 23.03 32.35 9.43
C LEU A 770 23.96 32.10 8.24
N TYR A 771 23.62 31.12 7.40
CA TYR A 771 24.31 30.89 6.13
C TYR A 771 23.47 29.95 5.23
N PRO A 772 23.26 30.27 3.95
CA PRO A 772 22.31 29.56 3.07
C PRO A 772 22.81 28.22 2.48
N GLN A 773 24.11 27.92 2.54
CA GLN A 773 24.70 26.73 1.90
C GLN A 773 25.33 25.79 2.94
N PHE A 774 25.32 24.48 2.70
CA PHE A 774 26.04 23.55 3.58
C PHE A 774 27.57 23.75 3.59
N MET A 775 28.14 24.31 2.51
CA MET A 775 29.58 24.42 2.29
C MET A 775 30.05 25.87 2.14
N ILE A 776 31.25 26.16 2.62
CA ILE A 776 31.96 27.43 2.46
C ILE A 776 33.27 27.19 1.71
N ASN A 777 33.43 27.82 0.55
CA ASN A 777 34.68 27.77 -0.20
C ASN A 777 35.76 28.70 0.41
N HIS A 778 36.72 28.18 1.15
CA HIS A 778 37.82 29.00 1.69
C HIS A 778 39.13 28.58 1.03
N HIS A 779 39.75 29.52 0.29
CA HIS A 779 40.99 29.29 -0.47
C HIS A 779 40.95 28.07 -1.43
N GLY A 780 39.81 27.84 -2.10
CA GLY A 780 39.65 26.73 -3.05
C GLY A 780 39.31 25.38 -2.41
N ILE A 781 39.08 25.34 -1.09
CA ILE A 781 38.62 24.16 -0.36
C ILE A 781 37.19 24.40 0.11
N ASP A 782 36.27 23.50 -0.25
CA ASP A 782 34.91 23.53 0.27
C ASP A 782 34.86 22.87 1.64
N ILE A 783 34.47 23.64 2.66
CA ILE A 783 34.41 23.19 4.05
C ILE A 783 32.95 23.20 4.52
N PRO A 784 32.42 22.09 5.07
CA PRO A 784 31.09 22.08 5.66
C PRO A 784 30.99 23.03 6.86
N VAL A 785 29.90 23.81 6.96
CA VAL A 785 29.69 24.70 8.13
C VAL A 785 29.66 23.91 9.45
N SER A 786 29.12 22.69 9.41
CA SER A 786 29.07 21.77 10.54
C SER A 786 30.46 21.33 11.06
N HIS A 787 31.53 21.53 10.30
CA HIS A 787 32.90 21.24 10.71
C HIS A 787 33.62 22.44 11.34
N LEU A 788 33.13 23.65 11.10
CA LEU A 788 33.71 24.89 11.61
C LEU A 788 33.20 25.19 13.02
N THR A 789 34.05 25.75 13.86
CA THR A 789 33.62 26.43 15.10
C THR A 789 33.08 27.82 14.77
N TYR A 790 32.28 28.42 15.65
CA TYR A 790 31.76 29.77 15.42
C TYR A 790 32.86 30.81 15.21
N ALA A 791 33.95 30.72 15.98
CA ALA A 791 35.09 31.62 15.83
C ALA A 791 35.77 31.49 14.45
N GLN A 792 35.91 30.27 13.93
CA GLN A 792 36.46 30.03 12.59
C GLN A 792 35.50 30.52 11.50
N PHE A 793 34.20 30.28 11.67
CA PHE A 793 33.17 30.78 10.77
C PHE A 793 33.20 32.32 10.66
N GLN A 794 33.30 33.03 11.79
CA GLN A 794 33.45 34.49 11.80
C GLN A 794 34.75 34.97 11.16
N ALA A 795 35.88 34.29 11.39
CA ALA A 795 37.15 34.64 10.79
C ALA A 795 37.11 34.54 9.26
N ILE A 796 36.53 33.47 8.72
CA ILE A 796 36.31 33.30 7.27
C ILE A 796 35.41 34.42 6.71
N GLY A 797 34.39 34.82 7.47
CA GLY A 797 33.55 35.96 7.11
C GLY A 797 34.32 37.28 7.03
N ALA A 798 35.16 37.56 8.02
CA ALA A 798 36.00 38.75 8.05
C ALA A 798 36.99 38.81 6.86
N ASP A 799 37.62 37.68 6.54
CA ASP A 799 38.54 37.56 5.39
C ASP A 799 37.82 37.75 4.03
N ARG A 800 36.53 37.37 3.96
CA ARG A 800 35.67 37.60 2.79
C ARG A 800 35.07 39.01 2.74
N GLY A 801 35.42 39.89 3.68
CA GLY A 801 34.95 41.28 3.72
C GLY A 801 33.56 41.46 4.34
N ALA A 802 33.01 40.49 5.07
CA ALA A 802 31.75 40.64 5.78
C ALA A 802 31.91 41.58 6.98
N ASN A 803 31.40 42.81 6.87
CA ASN A 803 31.46 43.79 7.95
C ASN A 803 30.27 43.63 8.90
N ASN A 804 30.39 42.69 9.84
CA ASN A 804 29.35 42.35 10.81
C ASN A 804 28.82 43.57 11.59
N THR A 805 29.66 44.55 11.93
CA THR A 805 29.22 45.75 12.67
C THR A 805 28.33 46.67 11.83
N GLN A 806 28.62 46.82 10.54
CA GLN A 806 27.78 47.62 9.64
C GLN A 806 26.46 46.92 9.35
N ILE A 807 26.46 45.59 9.20
CA ILE A 807 25.24 44.80 9.02
C ILE A 807 24.34 44.98 10.25
N LEU A 808 24.88 44.84 11.46
CA LEU A 808 24.11 45.01 12.69
C LEU A 808 23.55 46.42 12.87
N GLN A 809 24.29 47.46 12.50
CA GLN A 809 23.78 48.85 12.50
C GLN A 809 22.63 49.04 11.50
N PHE A 810 22.79 48.53 10.27
CA PHE A 810 21.72 48.54 9.27
C PHE A 810 20.46 47.84 9.78
N LEU A 811 20.61 46.71 10.49
CA LEU A 811 19.46 46.00 11.05
C LEU A 811 18.66 46.85 12.04
N GLU A 812 19.32 47.67 12.87
CA GLU A 812 18.64 48.50 13.87
C GLU A 812 17.96 49.74 13.24
N GLU A 813 18.53 50.29 12.17
CA GLU A 813 18.10 51.59 11.60
C GLU A 813 17.17 51.46 10.38
N GLU A 814 17.40 50.48 9.50
CA GLU A 814 16.78 50.43 8.16
C GLU A 814 16.05 49.11 7.83
N ALA A 815 16.14 48.06 8.67
CA ALA A 815 15.59 46.75 8.32
C ALA A 815 14.08 46.72 8.03
N THR A 816 13.29 47.57 8.70
CA THR A 816 11.84 47.65 8.49
C THR A 816 11.48 48.29 7.16
N ASN A 817 12.38 49.11 6.59
CA ASN A 817 12.14 49.85 5.36
C ASN A 817 12.46 49.02 4.10
N ASP A 818 13.48 48.14 4.16
CA ASP A 818 13.88 47.27 3.04
C ASP A 818 14.11 45.82 3.51
N MET A 819 13.02 45.05 3.58
CA MET A 819 13.06 43.61 3.89
C MET A 819 13.89 42.79 2.86
N PRO A 820 13.79 43.03 1.53
CA PRO A 820 14.64 42.36 0.55
C PRO A 820 16.14 42.56 0.75
N GLN A 821 16.57 43.77 1.10
CA GLN A 821 17.98 44.08 1.41
C GLN A 821 18.39 43.43 2.72
N THR A 822 17.51 43.46 3.73
CA THR A 822 17.72 42.76 5.01
C THR A 822 17.97 41.27 4.79
N HIS A 823 17.14 40.58 4.01
CA HIS A 823 17.33 39.18 3.67
C HIS A 823 18.70 38.93 3.01
N ARG A 824 19.07 39.72 2.01
CA ARG A 824 20.36 39.58 1.28
C ARG A 824 21.56 39.78 2.20
N LEU A 825 21.54 40.80 3.05
CA LEU A 825 22.61 41.07 4.00
C LEU A 825 22.74 39.94 5.03
N LEU A 826 21.62 39.41 5.52
CA LEU A 826 21.60 38.32 6.48
C LEU A 826 22.04 36.99 5.85
N ALA A 827 21.66 36.71 4.59
CA ALA A 827 22.11 35.53 3.86
C ALA A 827 23.62 35.56 3.54
N ALA A 828 24.21 36.75 3.38
CA ALA A 828 25.65 36.93 3.22
C ALA A 828 26.39 37.15 4.55
N SER A 829 25.70 37.15 5.68
CA SER A 829 26.28 37.42 6.99
C SER A 829 27.00 36.20 7.57
N PHE A 830 27.93 36.44 8.49
CA PHE A 830 28.58 35.40 9.29
C PHE A 830 28.21 35.60 10.77
N LEU A 831 26.92 35.83 11.03
CA LEU A 831 26.36 36.16 12.34
C LEU A 831 25.68 34.95 13.00
N SER A 832 25.55 35.01 14.33
CA SER A 832 24.74 34.03 15.07
C SER A 832 23.25 34.40 14.99
N LEU A 833 22.37 33.40 15.03
CA LEU A 833 20.91 33.63 15.08
C LEU A 833 20.53 34.49 16.28
N ARG A 834 21.14 34.20 17.43
CA ARG A 834 20.95 34.94 18.68
C ARG A 834 21.25 36.43 18.55
N ASP A 835 22.34 36.80 17.89
CA ASP A 835 22.71 38.22 17.72
C ASP A 835 21.79 38.92 16.72
N VAL A 836 21.41 38.24 15.65
CA VAL A 836 20.45 38.76 14.67
C VAL A 836 19.09 39.01 15.31
N LEU A 837 18.53 38.03 16.04
CA LEU A 837 17.22 38.17 16.67
C LEU A 837 17.17 39.32 17.69
N ARG A 838 18.25 39.54 18.46
CA ARG A 838 18.34 40.65 19.43
C ARG A 838 18.33 42.04 18.78
N ARG A 839 18.83 42.15 17.55
CA ARG A 839 19.05 43.43 16.84
C ARG A 839 17.96 43.73 15.82
N LEU A 840 17.27 42.69 15.33
CA LEU A 840 16.18 42.84 14.39
C LEU A 840 14.98 43.57 15.03
N PRO A 841 14.39 44.59 14.37
CA PRO A 841 13.20 45.29 14.83
C PRO A 841 12.05 44.36 15.19
N ILE A 842 11.36 44.67 16.28
CA ILE A 842 10.33 43.82 16.90
C ILE A 842 9.15 43.57 15.95
N GLU A 843 8.85 44.54 15.09
CA GLU A 843 7.74 44.55 14.14
C GLU A 843 7.95 43.60 12.95
N LEU A 844 9.19 43.17 12.70
CA LEU A 844 9.50 42.25 11.61
C LEU A 844 9.20 40.80 11.98
N ASN A 845 8.38 40.16 11.16
CA ASN A 845 8.14 38.72 11.24
C ASN A 845 9.27 37.95 10.57
N VAL A 846 9.51 36.73 11.05
CA VAL A 846 10.70 35.95 10.66
C VAL A 846 10.31 34.55 10.20
N ASN A 847 10.79 34.14 9.03
CA ASN A 847 10.76 32.76 8.59
C ASN A 847 12.14 32.13 8.84
N ILE A 848 12.23 31.24 9.82
CA ILE A 848 13.46 30.50 10.13
C ILE A 848 13.51 29.24 9.26
N SER A 849 14.32 29.30 8.21
CA SER A 849 14.53 28.21 7.26
C SER A 849 15.72 27.35 7.68
N LEU A 850 15.44 26.14 8.17
CA LEU A 850 16.45 25.26 8.74
C LEU A 850 17.08 24.36 7.68
N LEU A 851 18.40 24.46 7.57
CA LEU A 851 19.25 23.63 6.73
C LEU A 851 19.74 22.43 7.55
N TYR A 852 19.05 21.31 7.40
CA TYR A 852 19.43 20.04 8.00
C TYR A 852 19.56 18.98 6.89
N PRO A 853 20.76 18.43 6.64
CA PRO A 853 21.00 17.57 5.50
C PRO A 853 20.24 16.24 5.63
N SER A 854 19.79 15.71 4.50
CA SER A 854 19.33 14.32 4.40
C SER A 854 20.52 13.35 4.46
N ALA A 855 20.26 12.07 4.74
CA ALA A 855 21.31 11.04 4.78
C ALA A 855 22.06 10.90 3.42
N ALA A 856 21.38 11.17 2.30
CA ALA A 856 21.99 11.18 0.99
C ALA A 856 22.93 12.38 0.79
N GLU A 857 22.53 13.56 1.25
CA GLU A 857 23.36 14.78 1.21
C GLU A 857 24.55 14.68 2.15
N GLU A 858 24.35 14.14 3.36
CA GLU A 858 25.41 13.90 4.35
C GLU A 858 26.53 13.03 3.74
N LYS A 859 26.16 11.95 3.05
CA LYS A 859 27.11 11.07 2.35
C LYS A 859 27.75 11.73 1.14
N LYS A 860 27.01 12.52 0.37
CA LYS A 860 27.50 13.20 -0.85
C LYS A 860 28.49 14.32 -0.51
N LEU A 861 28.24 15.05 0.57
CA LEU A 861 29.00 16.22 1.01
C LEU A 861 30.02 15.92 2.11
N ASP A 862 30.19 14.64 2.48
CA ASP A 862 31.12 14.15 3.51
C ASP A 862 30.96 14.85 4.87
N MET A 863 29.71 15.04 5.31
CA MET A 863 29.36 15.78 6.54
C MET A 863 29.40 14.90 7.79
N THR A 864 30.59 14.58 8.30
CA THR A 864 30.76 13.61 9.41
C THR A 864 30.51 14.11 10.84
N SER A 865 30.28 15.41 11.06
CA SER A 865 30.13 16.02 12.41
C SER A 865 28.78 16.73 12.58
N LEU A 866 27.69 16.12 12.10
CA LEU A 866 26.36 16.69 12.24
C LEU A 866 25.83 16.53 13.67
N ALA A 867 25.18 17.58 14.19
CA ALA A 867 24.44 17.48 15.43
C ALA A 867 23.17 16.63 15.22
N ASP A 868 22.84 15.78 16.19
CA ASP A 868 21.60 15.03 16.19
C ASP A 868 20.36 15.94 16.08
N VAL A 869 19.30 15.48 15.41
CA VAL A 869 18.08 16.26 15.14
C VAL A 869 17.44 16.86 16.39
N ASN A 870 17.47 16.16 17.54
CA ASN A 870 16.92 16.70 18.78
C ASN A 870 17.80 17.82 19.32
N THR A 871 19.12 17.63 19.31
CA THR A 871 20.08 18.67 19.73
C THR A 871 19.98 19.87 18.81
N PHE A 872 19.85 19.65 17.51
CA PHE A 872 19.69 20.69 16.52
C PHE A 872 18.43 21.52 16.81
N ALA A 873 17.28 20.86 16.97
CA ALA A 873 16.03 21.54 17.30
C ALA A 873 16.11 22.30 18.64
N ASP A 874 16.69 21.68 19.69
CA ASP A 874 16.79 22.28 21.02
C ASP A 874 17.62 23.57 21.00
N VAL A 875 18.75 23.60 20.28
CA VAL A 875 19.59 24.80 20.15
C VAL A 875 18.83 25.94 19.47
N ILE A 876 18.17 25.66 18.35
CA ILE A 876 17.39 26.67 17.63
C ILE A 876 16.23 27.19 18.49
N LEU A 877 15.47 26.30 19.13
CA LEU A 877 14.35 26.67 19.99
C LEU A 877 14.82 27.48 21.20
N THR A 878 15.98 27.16 21.77
CA THR A 878 16.56 27.92 22.88
C THR A 878 16.81 29.37 22.47
N ASP A 879 17.44 29.62 21.33
CA ASP A 879 17.70 30.98 20.85
C ASP A 879 16.40 31.76 20.55
N VAL A 880 15.39 31.10 19.99
CA VAL A 880 14.08 31.71 19.71
C VAL A 880 13.30 32.00 20.98
N PHE A 881 13.26 31.07 21.93
CA PHE A 881 12.55 31.22 23.20
C PHE A 881 13.23 32.22 24.13
N ASP A 882 14.56 32.22 24.20
CA ASP A 882 15.34 33.23 24.93
C ASP A 882 15.01 34.64 24.39
N HIS A 883 15.00 34.80 23.06
CA HIS A 883 14.63 36.06 22.44
C HIS A 883 13.19 36.48 22.80
N ALA A 884 12.23 35.56 22.68
CA ALA A 884 10.84 35.84 23.00
C ALA A 884 10.64 36.21 24.49
N ARG A 885 11.34 35.54 25.41
CA ARG A 885 11.32 35.86 26.85
C ARG A 885 11.87 37.27 27.12
N VAL A 886 13.06 37.57 26.62
CA VAL A 886 13.69 38.90 26.79
C VAL A 886 12.84 40.02 26.18
N ALA A 887 12.17 39.75 25.04
CA ALA A 887 11.28 40.72 24.42
C ALA A 887 9.98 40.93 25.23
N ARG A 888 9.39 39.87 25.78
CA ARG A 888 8.22 39.94 26.67
C ARG A 888 8.50 40.67 27.98
N GLU A 889 9.70 40.51 28.54
CA GLU A 889 10.12 41.28 29.72
C GLU A 889 10.16 42.79 29.45
N LYS A 890 10.55 43.19 28.24
CA LYS A 890 10.58 44.60 27.81
C LYS A 890 9.19 45.13 27.42
N ASN A 891 8.37 44.28 26.79
CA ASN A 891 7.02 44.62 26.36
C ASN A 891 6.07 43.42 26.60
N PRO A 892 5.23 43.45 27.65
CA PRO A 892 4.37 42.32 28.02
C PRO A 892 3.39 41.86 26.93
N GLU A 893 2.99 42.76 26.03
CA GLU A 893 2.09 42.49 24.89
C GLU A 893 2.83 41.98 23.65
N PHE A 894 4.14 41.72 23.75
CA PHE A 894 4.98 41.32 22.62
C PHE A 894 4.63 39.92 22.10
N MET A 895 4.39 39.84 20.79
CA MET A 895 4.34 38.58 20.05
C MET A 895 4.89 38.78 18.62
N ARG A 896 6.20 38.57 18.42
CA ARG A 896 6.76 38.44 17.07
C ARG A 896 6.25 37.14 16.43
N SER A 897 5.77 37.22 15.20
CA SER A 897 5.41 36.01 14.46
C SER A 897 6.65 35.33 13.87
N VAL A 898 6.78 34.04 14.14
CA VAL A 898 7.88 33.19 13.66
C VAL A 898 7.29 31.97 12.98
N VAL A 899 7.82 31.63 11.81
CA VAL A 899 7.45 30.43 11.04
C VAL A 899 8.70 29.59 10.84
N PHE A 900 8.60 28.27 11.04
CA PHE A 900 9.69 27.35 10.73
C PHE A 900 9.47 26.67 9.38
N THR A 901 10.51 26.64 8.54
CA THR A 901 10.49 25.95 7.25
C THR A 901 11.71 25.05 7.11
N SER A 902 11.57 23.88 6.50
CA SER A 902 12.70 23.02 6.15
C SER A 902 12.32 22.03 5.05
N TYR A 903 13.30 21.62 4.25
CA TYR A 903 13.15 20.52 3.28
C TYR A 903 13.29 19.14 3.92
N ASN A 904 13.77 19.08 5.17
CA ASN A 904 13.98 17.81 5.86
C ASN A 904 12.79 17.50 6.79
N PRO A 905 12.10 16.38 6.58
CA PRO A 905 10.90 16.06 7.36
C PRO A 905 11.25 15.74 8.82
N ASN A 906 12.46 15.23 9.11
CA ASN A 906 12.85 14.84 10.46
C ASN A 906 12.98 16.05 11.39
N ILE A 907 13.58 17.14 10.91
CA ILE A 907 13.71 18.37 11.71
C ILE A 907 12.35 19.08 11.83
N CYS A 908 11.51 19.07 10.80
CA CYS A 908 10.12 19.55 10.89
C CYS A 908 9.34 18.79 11.97
N SER A 909 9.41 17.45 11.98
CA SER A 909 8.77 16.64 13.01
C SER A 909 9.31 16.97 14.40
N ALA A 910 10.64 17.07 14.56
CA ALA A 910 11.26 17.40 15.84
C ALA A 910 10.81 18.76 16.37
N LEU A 911 10.82 19.80 15.54
CA LEU A 911 10.33 21.14 15.92
C LEU A 911 8.85 21.10 16.30
N ASN A 912 8.02 20.47 15.47
CA ASN A 912 6.57 20.42 15.67
C ASN A 912 6.22 19.73 16.99
N TRP A 913 6.87 18.61 17.32
CA TRP A 913 6.64 17.89 18.57
C TRP A 913 7.26 18.56 19.79
N LYS A 914 8.29 19.41 19.64
CA LYS A 914 8.95 20.08 20.77
C LYS A 914 8.29 21.38 21.21
N GLN A 915 7.43 22.00 20.39
CA GLN A 915 6.81 23.27 20.74
C GLN A 915 5.41 23.46 20.13
N PRO A 916 4.50 24.18 20.82
CA PRO A 916 3.16 24.50 20.31
C PRO A 916 2.92 25.97 19.89
N ASN A 917 3.94 26.81 19.94
CA ASN A 917 3.82 28.26 19.78
C ASN A 917 3.93 28.75 18.33
N TYR A 918 4.67 28.03 17.48
CA TYR A 918 5.03 28.47 16.13
C TYR A 918 4.69 27.40 15.08
N PRO A 919 4.14 27.81 13.92
CA PRO A 919 3.81 26.88 12.84
C PRO A 919 5.07 26.34 12.14
N VAL A 920 4.98 25.08 11.70
CA VAL A 920 6.01 24.39 10.91
C VAL A 920 5.44 24.05 9.53
N LEU A 921 6.14 24.43 8.47
CA LEU A 921 5.83 24.05 7.09
C LEU A 921 6.95 23.21 6.49
N LEU A 922 6.58 22.14 5.78
CA LEU A 922 7.53 21.26 5.08
C LEU A 922 7.70 21.74 3.63
N CYS A 923 8.94 21.95 3.21
CA CYS A 923 9.26 22.32 1.83
C CYS A 923 9.44 21.05 0.97
N ASN A 924 8.84 21.02 -0.22
CA ASN A 924 9.06 19.97 -1.20
C ASN A 924 9.03 20.54 -2.63
N ASP A 925 10.11 20.32 -3.37
CA ASP A 925 10.29 20.77 -4.74
C ASP A 925 10.33 19.63 -5.78
N LEU A 926 10.08 18.37 -5.35
CA LEU A 926 10.06 17.17 -6.18
C LEU A 926 11.35 16.88 -6.96
N GLY A 927 12.49 17.36 -6.47
CA GLY A 927 13.76 17.25 -7.19
C GLY A 927 13.80 18.17 -8.42
N GLN A 928 14.94 18.82 -8.60
CA GLN A 928 15.10 19.94 -9.52
C GLN A 928 14.77 19.65 -11.00
N ILE A 929 13.97 20.53 -11.60
CA ILE A 929 13.86 20.76 -13.06
C ILE A 929 14.99 21.71 -13.57
N ARG A 930 15.94 22.10 -12.71
CA ARG A 930 16.86 23.23 -12.94
C ARG A 930 18.04 23.00 -13.89
N ASP A 931 18.47 21.78 -14.18
CA ASP A 931 19.75 21.56 -14.87
C ASP A 931 19.75 21.74 -16.40
N LEU A 932 18.83 22.53 -16.96
CA LEU A 932 18.84 22.82 -18.39
C LEU A 932 18.88 24.32 -18.76
N ALA A 933 18.69 25.30 -17.85
CA ALA A 933 18.41 26.69 -18.28
C ALA A 933 19.11 27.86 -17.54
N GLY A 934 20.22 27.65 -16.82
CA GLY A 934 20.92 28.76 -16.15
C GLY A 934 21.81 29.57 -17.10
N ASN A 935 21.44 30.82 -17.44
CA ASN A 935 22.35 31.82 -18.01
C ASN A 935 23.16 32.50 -16.89
N VAL A 936 24.45 32.73 -17.15
CA VAL A 936 25.49 33.07 -16.15
C VAL A 936 25.43 34.53 -15.64
N ASP A 937 24.59 35.41 -16.22
CA ASP A 937 24.70 36.86 -16.04
C ASP A 937 23.53 37.56 -15.29
N SER A 938 22.63 36.84 -14.59
CA SER A 938 21.60 37.49 -13.75
C SER A 938 22.04 37.68 -12.28
N MET A 939 21.51 38.74 -11.65
CA MET A 939 21.78 39.23 -10.28
C MET A 939 22.03 38.11 -9.23
N PRO A 940 22.85 38.34 -8.17
CA PRO A 940 23.29 37.27 -7.29
C PRO A 940 22.12 36.62 -6.53
N HIS A 941 21.69 35.46 -7.00
CA HIS A 941 20.68 34.63 -6.35
C HIS A 941 21.27 33.96 -5.11
N VAL A 942 20.59 34.06 -3.96
CA VAL A 942 20.94 33.31 -2.75
C VAL A 942 20.64 31.84 -2.99
N ASN A 943 21.66 31.07 -3.38
CA ASN A 943 21.53 29.64 -3.63
C ASN A 943 21.47 28.87 -2.31
N SER A 944 20.29 28.35 -1.96
CA SER A 944 20.09 27.46 -0.80
C SER A 944 20.19 25.98 -1.17
N SER A 945 20.81 25.19 -0.28
CA SER A 945 20.96 23.74 -0.40
C SER A 945 19.85 23.02 0.37
N GLY A 946 18.71 22.80 -0.28
CA GLY A 946 17.64 21.96 0.26
C GLY A 946 16.72 21.58 -0.86
N ARG A 947 16.90 20.38 -1.44
CA ARG A 947 16.16 19.94 -2.63
C ARG A 947 15.99 18.43 -2.57
N ALA A 948 14.81 17.99 -2.14
CA ALA A 948 14.56 16.65 -1.60
C ALA A 948 13.97 15.69 -2.65
N SER A 949 14.36 14.41 -2.58
CA SER A 949 13.90 13.34 -3.46
C SER A 949 12.58 12.69 -3.02
N MET A 950 11.71 13.43 -2.31
CA MET A 950 10.45 12.89 -1.77
C MET A 950 9.26 13.26 -2.66
N SER A 951 8.29 12.36 -2.81
CA SER A 951 7.07 12.64 -3.56
C SER A 951 6.15 13.63 -2.84
N ILE A 952 5.29 14.32 -3.59
CA ILE A 952 4.30 15.24 -3.02
C ILE A 952 3.33 14.47 -2.12
N LYS A 953 2.88 13.28 -2.56
CA LYS A 953 2.07 12.37 -1.75
C LYS A 953 2.70 12.04 -0.40
N GLU A 954 3.99 11.71 -0.37
CA GLU A 954 4.69 11.41 0.88
C GLU A 954 4.79 12.65 1.77
N SER A 955 5.17 13.81 1.20
CA SER A 955 5.25 15.06 1.97
C SER A 955 3.90 15.47 2.58
N ALA A 956 2.80 15.35 1.84
CA ALA A 956 1.46 15.62 2.32
C ALA A 956 1.03 14.62 3.41
N ARG A 957 1.39 13.35 3.29
CA ARG A 957 1.14 12.33 4.32
C ARG A 957 1.94 12.61 5.59
N ILE A 958 3.22 12.96 5.49
CA ILE A 958 4.07 13.33 6.63
C ILE A 958 3.49 14.55 7.34
N ALA A 959 3.12 15.59 6.58
CA ALA A 959 2.50 16.79 7.12
C ALA A 959 1.19 16.50 7.85
N GLN A 960 0.31 15.71 7.24
CA GLN A 960 -0.97 15.33 7.85
C GLN A 960 -0.77 14.46 9.11
N SER A 961 0.16 13.50 9.08
CA SER A 961 0.39 12.57 10.20
C SER A 961 1.06 13.24 11.41
N ASN A 962 1.88 14.27 11.19
CA ASN A 962 2.50 15.06 12.25
C ASN A 962 1.72 16.34 12.60
N ASN A 963 0.59 16.62 11.94
CA ASN A 963 -0.16 17.87 12.08
C ASN A 963 0.68 19.14 11.80
N PHE A 964 1.52 19.11 10.76
CA PHE A 964 2.17 20.33 10.28
C PHE A 964 1.13 21.33 9.77
N MET A 965 1.49 22.61 9.76
CA MET A 965 0.60 23.67 9.25
C MET A 965 0.36 23.50 7.75
N GLY A 966 1.40 23.14 6.99
CA GLY A 966 1.31 23.17 5.55
C GLY A 966 2.55 22.72 4.81
N LEU A 967 2.49 22.87 3.49
CA LEU A 967 3.56 22.58 2.55
C LEU A 967 4.00 23.84 1.79
N ILE A 968 5.29 23.92 1.47
CA ILE A 968 5.82 24.88 0.51
C ILE A 968 6.24 24.11 -0.75
N CYS A 969 5.56 24.36 -1.85
CA CYS A 969 5.81 23.71 -3.15
C CYS A 969 6.22 24.75 -4.19
N ARG A 970 7.02 24.36 -5.19
CA ARG A 970 7.44 25.26 -6.27
C ARG A 970 6.26 25.76 -7.09
N SER A 971 6.25 27.04 -7.44
CA SER A 971 5.21 27.64 -8.31
C SER A 971 5.14 26.92 -9.66
N SER A 972 6.29 26.62 -10.25
CA SER A 972 6.38 25.89 -11.52
C SER A 972 5.65 24.56 -11.49
N LEU A 973 5.87 23.73 -10.45
CA LEU A 973 5.18 22.46 -10.26
C LEU A 973 3.66 22.64 -10.17
N LEU A 974 3.21 23.59 -9.36
CA LEU A 974 1.79 23.88 -9.15
C LEU A 974 1.12 24.41 -10.41
N ASN A 975 1.84 25.18 -11.24
CA ASN A 975 1.34 25.62 -12.54
C ASN A 975 1.25 24.47 -13.54
N VAL A 976 2.28 23.60 -13.60
CA VAL A 976 2.25 22.41 -14.45
C VAL A 976 1.10 21.48 -14.06
N VAL A 977 0.80 21.37 -12.76
CA VAL A 977 -0.25 20.50 -12.24
C VAL A 977 -1.15 21.24 -11.23
N PRO A 978 -2.10 22.07 -11.69
CA PRO A 978 -2.96 22.88 -10.80
C PRO A 978 -3.82 22.04 -9.86
N ALA A 979 -4.21 20.83 -10.28
CA ALA A 979 -4.99 19.89 -9.47
C ALA A 979 -4.28 19.46 -8.16
N LEU A 980 -2.95 19.62 -8.05
CA LEU A 980 -2.24 19.42 -6.80
C LEU A 980 -2.68 20.41 -5.71
N VAL A 981 -3.04 21.64 -6.09
CA VAL A 981 -3.49 22.68 -5.15
C VAL A 981 -4.76 22.21 -4.44
N GLU A 982 -5.78 21.81 -5.22
CA GLU A 982 -7.03 21.29 -4.67
C GLU A 982 -6.80 20.04 -3.82
N THR A 983 -5.99 19.09 -4.31
CA THR A 983 -5.70 17.84 -3.60
C THR A 983 -5.02 18.08 -2.25
N ILE A 984 -4.03 18.96 -2.17
CA ILE A 984 -3.32 19.27 -0.92
C ILE A 984 -4.26 20.00 0.05
N LYS A 985 -5.08 20.93 -0.44
CA LYS A 985 -6.05 21.67 0.39
C LYS A 985 -7.16 20.77 0.91
N GLU A 986 -7.65 19.80 0.14
CA GLU A 986 -8.62 18.81 0.61
C GLU A 986 -8.09 17.96 1.80
N LEU A 987 -6.76 17.89 1.97
CA LEU A 987 -6.14 17.25 3.14
C LEU A 987 -6.08 18.16 4.39
N GLY A 988 -6.52 19.41 4.27
CA GLY A 988 -6.55 20.43 5.31
C GLY A 988 -5.19 21.05 5.60
N LEU A 989 -4.33 21.19 4.58
CA LEU A 989 -2.98 21.74 4.68
C LEU A 989 -2.89 23.11 4.01
N VAL A 990 -2.23 24.07 4.66
CA VAL A 990 -1.89 25.36 4.04
C VAL A 990 -0.87 25.11 2.93
N LEU A 991 -1.10 25.67 1.73
CA LEU A 991 -0.17 25.57 0.62
C LEU A 991 0.46 26.92 0.27
N VAL A 992 1.78 26.98 0.31
CA VAL A 992 2.57 28.15 -0.11
C VAL A 992 3.28 27.84 -1.42
N ALA A 993 3.18 28.75 -2.40
CA ALA A 993 3.91 28.67 -3.66
C ALA A 993 5.29 29.32 -3.54
N ASP A 994 6.35 28.60 -3.87
CA ASP A 994 7.72 29.13 -3.94
C ASP A 994 8.08 29.59 -5.35
N THR A 995 8.21 30.90 -5.53
CA THR A 995 8.53 31.59 -6.78
C THR A 995 10.02 31.96 -6.89
N SER A 996 10.91 31.37 -6.08
CA SER A 996 12.31 31.79 -6.00
C SER A 996 13.14 31.64 -7.30
N ASP A 997 12.61 30.99 -8.35
CA ASP A 997 13.27 30.90 -9.67
C ASP A 997 12.78 31.93 -10.69
N GLU A 998 11.75 32.70 -10.36
CA GLU A 998 11.22 33.73 -11.23
C GLU A 998 12.21 34.90 -11.20
N SER A 999 13.20 34.87 -12.12
CA SER A 999 14.18 35.93 -12.31
C SER A 999 13.43 37.27 -12.36
N GLY A 1000 13.82 38.24 -11.52
CA GLY A 1000 13.11 39.49 -11.33
C GLY A 1000 12.73 40.18 -12.64
N GLN A 1001 11.52 39.92 -13.10
CA GLN A 1001 10.79 40.72 -14.06
C GLN A 1001 9.58 41.29 -13.33
N SER A 1002 9.87 42.18 -12.38
CA SER A 1002 8.86 43.14 -11.95
C SER A 1002 8.64 44.14 -13.10
N ASP A 1003 7.39 44.22 -13.57
CA ASP A 1003 6.79 45.38 -14.22
C ASP A 1003 7.18 45.76 -15.65
N ARG A 1004 7.20 44.81 -16.60
CA ARG A 1004 7.05 45.17 -18.03
C ARG A 1004 5.99 44.33 -18.74
N PHE A 1005 4.79 44.88 -18.81
CA PHE A 1005 3.74 44.56 -19.80
C PHE A 1005 4.16 45.00 -21.23
N GLU A 1006 5.33 44.61 -21.73
CA GLU A 1006 5.68 44.87 -23.14
C GLU A 1006 6.28 43.64 -23.82
N GLU A 1007 5.72 43.36 -25.00
CA GLU A 1007 5.93 42.20 -25.87
C GLU A 1007 7.40 41.81 -26.07
N LEU A 1008 7.81 40.68 -25.48
CA LEU A 1008 9.05 39.97 -25.79
C LEU A 1008 8.72 38.50 -26.13
N PRO A 1009 9.54 37.80 -26.95
CA PRO A 1009 9.11 36.62 -27.69
C PRO A 1009 8.73 35.41 -26.82
N ALA A 1010 7.68 34.71 -27.24
CA ALA A 1010 6.86 33.75 -26.47
C ALA A 1010 7.55 32.46 -25.96
N THR A 1011 8.85 32.26 -26.17
CA THR A 1011 9.55 31.03 -25.80
C THR A 1011 11.01 31.32 -25.46
N ASN A 1012 11.45 30.97 -24.26
CA ASN A 1012 12.88 30.85 -23.96
C ASN A 1012 13.45 29.59 -24.66
N THR A 1013 14.77 29.53 -24.81
CA THR A 1013 15.54 28.48 -25.55
C THR A 1013 15.28 27.03 -25.12
N LEU A 1014 14.47 26.80 -24.08
CA LEU A 1014 14.13 25.50 -23.50
C LEU A 1014 12.66 25.06 -23.63
N GLY A 1015 11.78 25.87 -24.22
CA GLY A 1015 10.37 25.49 -24.35
C GLY A 1015 9.55 25.48 -23.05
N VAL A 1016 10.09 25.98 -21.92
CA VAL A 1016 9.27 26.30 -20.74
C VAL A 1016 8.53 27.61 -21.02
N ALA A 1017 7.23 27.52 -21.17
CA ALA A 1017 6.39 28.66 -21.49
C ALA A 1017 6.27 29.61 -20.28
N GLU A 1018 6.23 30.91 -20.55
CA GLU A 1018 6.18 32.01 -19.58
C GLU A 1018 5.04 31.90 -18.55
N TRP A 1019 3.96 31.16 -18.88
CA TRP A 1019 2.85 30.87 -17.98
C TRP A 1019 3.22 29.94 -16.81
N ALA A 1020 4.24 29.09 -16.95
CA ALA A 1020 4.68 28.18 -15.88
C ALA A 1020 5.31 28.92 -14.69
N TYR A 1021 5.58 30.21 -14.84
CA TYR A 1021 6.13 31.11 -13.84
C TYR A 1021 5.11 32.17 -13.38
N ARG A 1022 3.81 31.93 -13.59
CA ARG A 1022 2.75 32.78 -13.03
C ARG A 1022 2.42 32.35 -11.60
N MET A 1023 1.78 33.22 -10.82
CA MET A 1023 1.29 32.84 -9.51
C MET A 1023 0.18 31.78 -9.65
N PRO A 1024 0.30 30.59 -9.01
CA PRO A 1024 -0.75 29.58 -9.06
C PRO A 1024 -2.01 30.07 -8.35
N GLU A 1025 -3.19 29.81 -8.93
CA GLU A 1025 -4.47 30.15 -8.30
C GLU A 1025 -4.75 29.22 -7.10
N GLY A 1026 -5.41 29.75 -6.06
CA GLY A 1026 -5.91 28.96 -4.92
C GLY A 1026 -4.90 28.68 -3.78
N VAL A 1027 -3.64 29.10 -3.91
CA VAL A 1027 -2.61 28.99 -2.85
C VAL A 1027 -2.83 30.00 -1.73
N ASN A 1028 -2.39 29.66 -0.52
CA ASN A 1028 -2.59 30.45 0.70
C ASN A 1028 -1.47 31.46 1.01
N GLY A 1029 -0.35 31.37 0.29
CA GLY A 1029 0.80 32.27 0.44
C GLY A 1029 1.84 32.09 -0.65
N VAL A 1030 2.82 32.98 -0.68
CA VAL A 1030 3.91 33.01 -1.67
C VAL A 1030 5.25 33.23 -0.98
N MET A 1031 6.24 32.39 -1.28
CA MET A 1031 7.65 32.64 -1.01
C MET A 1031 8.28 33.29 -2.25
N ARG A 1032 8.73 34.53 -2.13
CA ARG A 1032 9.30 35.31 -3.23
C ARG A 1032 10.81 35.11 -3.34
N ALA A 1033 11.35 35.29 -4.55
CA ALA A 1033 12.80 35.23 -4.83
C ALA A 1033 13.67 36.21 -4.02
N ASN A 1034 13.06 37.25 -3.45
CA ASN A 1034 13.75 38.19 -2.56
C ASN A 1034 13.80 37.72 -1.09
N GLY A 1035 13.41 36.46 -0.81
CA GLY A 1035 13.43 35.84 0.52
C GLY A 1035 12.30 36.29 1.44
N ILE A 1036 11.21 36.81 0.87
CA ILE A 1036 10.03 37.23 1.63
C ILE A 1036 8.94 36.17 1.47
N LEU A 1037 8.53 35.61 2.60
CA LEU A 1037 7.34 34.76 2.69
C LEU A 1037 6.14 35.64 3.05
N ARG A 1038 5.11 35.62 2.21
CA ARG A 1038 3.87 36.38 2.43
C ARG A 1038 2.67 35.43 2.46
N PHE A 1039 1.84 35.54 3.49
CA PHE A 1039 0.55 34.85 3.54
C PHE A 1039 -0.56 35.76 3.03
N ASN A 1040 -1.63 35.16 2.52
CA ASN A 1040 -2.84 35.89 2.13
C ASN A 1040 -3.59 36.39 3.37
N ASP A 1041 -4.32 37.50 3.23
CA ASP A 1041 -5.08 38.10 4.33
C ASP A 1041 -6.21 37.18 4.85
N MET A 1042 -6.67 36.24 4.01
CA MET A 1042 -7.55 35.13 4.38
C MET A 1042 -6.91 33.79 3.99
N ILE A 1043 -6.84 32.87 4.94
CA ILE A 1043 -6.37 31.50 4.73
C ILE A 1043 -7.59 30.58 4.72
N ASP A 1044 -8.03 30.21 3.52
CA ASP A 1044 -9.02 29.14 3.34
C ASP A 1044 -8.34 27.78 3.49
N MET A 1045 -8.72 27.05 4.54
CA MET A 1045 -8.25 25.70 4.88
C MET A 1045 -9.24 24.63 4.47
#